data_AF-A0A812NN75-F1
#
_entry.id   AF-A0A812NN75-F1
#
_cell.length_a   1.000
_cell.length_b   1.000
_cell.length_c   1.000
_cell.angle_alpha   90.00
_cell.angle_beta   90.00
_cell.angle_gamma   90.00
#
_symmetry.space_group_name_H-M   'P 1'
#
loop_
_entity.id
_entity.type
_entity.pdbx_description
1 polymer ?
#
loop_
_entity_poly.entity_id
_entity_poly.type
_entity_poly.pdbx_seq_one_letter_code
_entity_poly.pdbx_strand_id
1 'polypeptide(L)'
;MREALELNTEQMRLLDKTYKGFTRNGANLSEEEKKTLRNIDEELGKSSLQFGENVLAETNAYQLILSEDEVEGLPESARESAAEEAEAAGEKGKYLVSLQMPSYLPFMTYAKNRALREKLFRAYGSKAFKSETHDNREVIKRIVELRQKRAELLGFKSHAEYILAERMAENPQKVMTFLEDIKTPALPAAQRDVDELKAFAEKRDGLKDLQRWDASYYSEKLKQERQDIQKYHPDVITYEVKDKDGSHLAVFYADFFPRKGKRNGAWMTVYRQQQKRQGENLRPHISIVCNFTKPSKSAPSLLTFNEVLTLFHEFGHALHGIMANGTYSSLSGTNVYWDFVELPSQIMENWCYEKECLDLFARHYKTNEAIPAELVQRLRKSATFMEGNATLRQLSLGTLDMSYHNGAMVDDVEAHETEVFKDFNLLPAVADTNMSCQFGHIFQGGYSAGYYSYKWAEVLDADAFEFFKEKGLFNQEVASRFRKLLEAGGTRYDKVLEIGPGMGVLTRFLQNDNYELTVAEIDRESVVYLETHFPGLRIVPGDFLKLEPFEIMKGSFALVGNYPYNISSQIVFKMLENKEHIPEMVGMFQKEVAERLVAGPGSKTYGILSVLCDAFYEREYLFTVEAHEFSPPPKDFDKDFIDQFEKDLCENNLEPHKEFIEDSHPADLAEVISQIDFEAAQNLMELLPAEVEAEVLMELNNEDLRARLIEDYTGEEIARDLVENLDSDDAADLINELADDVKKQVLSSLEDQQQAQDLANLLVYPENTAGALMGTELIKVQSSWRVLQCVKEMRKQAEDIEQVHAIYVVDENNMLLGTLSLKKLLTTSTKTPIAEVFSQKVTSIEATADAEDVANRMQKYDLVVMPVVNALGQLVGRITIDDVVDFIRDEAAEDYNLASGLTDGIEAADSVFTITRARLPWLLIGLFGGLLAASVIGRYEGDLAVLPQMAFFIPLIAAMGGNVGVQSSAIIVQGLATHTLMGSTFTRLLKELGVALINGVILAALIIGAGLFLGYSMALSLTVAVALLSVIIAAALIGTFVPLVLNNYNIDPALAT
;
A
#
# COMPACT_ATOMS: atom_id res chain seq x y z
N MET A 1 3.43 26.92 27.27
CA MET A 1 4.81 26.51 26.90
C MET A 1 4.80 25.48 25.79
N ARG A 2 4.17 24.29 25.95
CA ARG A 2 4.04 23.31 24.85
C ARG A 2 3.43 23.94 23.58
N GLU A 3 2.38 24.74 23.74
CA GLU A 3 1.68 25.47 22.66
C GLU A 3 2.45 26.68 22.11
N ALA A 4 3.68 26.95 22.59
CA ALA A 4 4.49 28.10 22.18
C ALA A 4 5.79 27.66 21.46
N LEU A 5 5.77 26.46 20.89
CA LEU A 5 6.85 25.87 20.11
C LEU A 5 6.27 25.41 18.78
N GLU A 6 6.76 25.97 17.68
CA GLU A 6 6.43 25.57 16.31
C GLU A 6 7.12 24.22 15.99
N LEU A 7 6.51 23.13 16.46
CA LEU A 7 6.99 21.76 16.27
C LEU A 7 6.11 21.03 15.25
N ASN A 8 6.74 20.33 14.30
CA ASN A 8 6.00 19.47 13.38
C ASN A 8 5.44 18.22 14.08
N THR A 9 4.59 17.45 13.39
CA THR A 9 3.90 16.27 13.95
C THR A 9 4.89 15.24 14.52
N GLU A 10 6.00 14.96 13.83
CA GLU A 10 7.03 14.01 14.27
C GLU A 10 7.71 14.49 15.57
N GLN A 11 7.99 15.79 15.69
CA GLN A 11 8.57 16.43 16.87
C GLN A 11 7.59 16.55 18.04
N MET A 12 6.31 16.84 17.77
CA MET A 12 5.25 16.90 18.80
C MET A 12 4.95 15.51 19.36
N ARG A 13 4.93 14.48 18.51
CA ARG A 13 4.81 13.06 18.90
C ARG A 13 6.03 12.60 19.70
N LEU A 14 7.24 12.98 19.27
CA LEU A 14 8.48 12.74 20.03
C LEU A 14 8.43 13.42 21.41
N LEU A 15 7.96 14.68 21.49
CA LEU A 15 7.80 15.42 22.75
C LEU A 15 6.80 14.72 23.69
N ASP A 16 5.66 14.25 23.18
CA ASP A 16 4.64 13.55 23.97
C ASP A 16 5.12 12.17 24.46
N LYS A 17 5.66 11.35 23.56
CA LYS A 17 6.29 10.04 23.86
C LYS A 17 7.43 10.20 24.87
N THR A 18 8.23 11.26 24.76
CA THR A 18 9.28 11.61 25.73
C THR A 18 8.69 12.02 27.09
N TYR A 19 7.70 12.90 27.11
CA TYR A 19 7.07 13.38 28.34
C TYR A 19 6.38 12.24 29.10
N LYS A 20 5.55 11.43 28.42
CA LYS A 20 4.97 10.19 28.97
C LYS A 20 6.05 9.22 29.45
N GLY A 21 7.15 9.09 28.70
CA GLY A 21 8.32 8.31 29.11
C GLY A 21 8.95 8.79 30.42
N PHE A 22 9.03 10.10 30.65
CA PHE A 22 9.49 10.65 31.93
C PHE A 22 8.48 10.46 33.06
N THR A 23 7.19 10.76 32.84
CA THR A 23 6.17 10.65 33.90
C THR A 23 5.94 9.20 34.34
N ARG A 24 5.85 8.26 33.40
CA ARG A 24 5.70 6.81 33.65
C ARG A 24 6.94 6.14 34.28
N ASN A 25 8.09 6.81 34.24
CA ASN A 25 9.29 6.44 35.01
C ASN A 25 9.48 7.34 36.25
N GLY A 26 8.41 7.93 36.77
CA GLY A 26 8.37 8.57 38.08
C GLY A 26 8.99 9.96 38.16
N ALA A 27 9.18 10.68 37.05
CA ALA A 27 9.72 12.05 37.09
C ALA A 27 8.89 13.00 37.98
N ASN A 28 7.57 12.80 38.04
CA ASN A 28 6.62 13.58 38.82
C ASN A 28 6.54 13.19 40.31
N LEU A 29 7.18 12.09 40.74
CA LEU A 29 7.18 11.63 42.13
C LEU A 29 8.06 12.51 43.02
N SER A 30 7.82 12.53 44.34
CA SER A 30 8.76 13.12 45.30
C SER A 30 10.08 12.34 45.36
N GLU A 31 11.15 12.92 45.93
CA GLU A 31 12.47 12.26 45.91
C GLU A 31 12.54 10.96 46.74
N GLU A 32 11.71 10.81 47.79
CA GLU A 32 11.59 9.56 48.55
C GLU A 32 10.77 8.50 47.77
N GLU A 33 9.75 8.91 47.03
CA GLU A 33 9.01 8.03 46.11
C GLU A 33 9.88 7.61 44.92
N LYS A 34 10.66 8.52 44.31
CA LYS A 34 11.67 8.18 43.28
C LYS A 34 12.76 7.23 43.80
N LYS A 35 13.13 7.33 45.07
CA LYS A 35 14.08 6.43 45.74
C LYS A 35 13.43 5.06 46.00
N THR A 36 12.15 5.03 46.36
CA THR A 36 11.35 3.80 46.49
C THR A 36 11.19 3.10 45.13
N LEU A 37 10.86 3.84 44.07
CA LEU A 37 10.77 3.32 42.69
C LEU A 37 12.09 2.72 42.21
N ARG A 38 13.23 3.41 42.43
CA ARG A 38 14.56 2.90 42.08
C ARG A 38 14.90 1.59 42.81
N ASN A 39 14.54 1.46 44.09
CA ASN A 39 14.73 0.20 44.82
C ASN A 39 13.85 -0.92 44.26
N ILE A 40 12.59 -0.64 43.90
CA ILE A 40 11.66 -1.59 43.28
C ILE A 40 12.18 -2.05 41.91
N ASP A 41 12.64 -1.13 41.06
CA ASP A 41 13.21 -1.43 39.74
C ASP A 41 14.52 -2.24 39.86
N GLU A 42 15.38 -1.94 40.85
CA GLU A 42 16.61 -2.70 41.11
C GLU A 42 16.32 -4.14 41.60
N GLU A 43 15.32 -4.32 42.47
CA GLU A 43 14.89 -5.66 42.90
C GLU A 43 14.17 -6.43 41.77
N LEU A 44 13.32 -5.78 40.97
CA LEU A 44 12.70 -6.40 39.79
C LEU A 44 13.73 -6.90 38.78
N GLY A 45 14.79 -6.11 38.54
CA GLY A 45 15.92 -6.52 37.69
C GLY A 45 16.62 -7.77 38.23
N LYS A 46 16.86 -7.84 39.54
CA LYS A 46 17.49 -8.99 40.20
C LYS A 46 16.58 -10.23 40.18
N SER A 47 15.31 -10.11 40.53
CA SER A 47 14.38 -11.25 40.54
C SER A 47 14.08 -11.78 39.13
N SER A 48 13.94 -10.90 38.14
CA SER A 48 13.77 -11.31 36.72
C SER A 48 15.02 -12.01 36.17
N LEU A 49 16.22 -11.61 36.61
CA LEU A 49 17.47 -12.30 36.29
C LEU A 49 17.52 -13.69 36.97
N GLN A 50 17.30 -13.73 38.30
CA GLN A 50 17.31 -14.95 39.11
C GLN A 50 16.31 -16.00 38.58
N PHE A 51 15.12 -15.56 38.15
CA PHE A 51 14.11 -16.43 37.53
C PHE A 51 14.68 -17.18 36.31
N GLY A 52 15.40 -16.48 35.44
CA GLY A 52 16.05 -17.05 34.26
C GLY A 52 17.27 -17.92 34.60
N GLU A 53 18.07 -17.50 35.59
CA GLU A 53 19.22 -18.28 36.09
C GLU A 53 18.78 -19.63 36.70
N ASN A 54 17.70 -19.64 37.48
CA ASN A 54 17.10 -20.85 38.05
C ASN A 54 16.64 -21.83 36.96
N VAL A 55 15.88 -21.36 35.96
CA VAL A 55 15.44 -22.20 34.82
C VAL A 55 16.64 -22.74 34.05
N LEU A 56 17.69 -21.94 33.85
CA LEU A 56 18.92 -22.34 33.18
C LEU A 56 19.69 -23.39 33.99
N ALA A 57 19.77 -23.25 35.31
CA ALA A 57 20.44 -24.20 36.20
C ALA A 57 19.78 -25.58 36.16
N GLU A 58 18.46 -25.65 36.35
CA GLU A 58 17.69 -26.92 36.28
C GLU A 58 17.76 -27.55 34.89
N THR A 59 17.69 -26.73 33.82
CA THR A 59 17.83 -27.21 32.44
C THR A 59 19.20 -27.85 32.17
N ASN A 60 20.26 -27.36 32.81
CA ASN A 60 21.64 -27.86 32.66
C ASN A 60 21.99 -29.01 33.62
N ALA A 61 21.31 -29.11 34.77
CA ALA A 61 21.56 -30.14 35.78
C ALA A 61 21.01 -31.51 35.38
N TYR A 62 19.92 -31.55 34.59
CA TYR A 62 19.29 -32.81 34.18
C TYR A 62 20.04 -33.49 33.03
N GLN A 63 20.50 -34.72 33.29
CA GLN A 63 21.13 -35.60 32.31
C GLN A 63 20.53 -37.00 32.40
N LEU A 64 20.07 -37.53 31.26
CA LEU A 64 19.52 -38.87 31.12
C LEU A 64 20.44 -39.70 30.22
N ILE A 65 21.23 -40.59 30.82
CA ILE A 65 22.12 -41.50 30.08
C ILE A 65 21.32 -42.73 29.62
N LEU A 66 21.43 -43.07 28.34
CA LEU A 66 20.66 -44.09 27.62
C LEU A 66 21.56 -45.03 26.79
N SER A 67 21.06 -46.24 26.47
CA SER A 67 21.67 -47.20 25.55
C SER A 67 21.26 -47.03 24.08
N GLU A 68 21.92 -47.77 23.19
CA GLU A 68 21.69 -47.82 21.74
C GLU A 68 20.24 -48.11 21.33
N ASP A 69 19.58 -49.01 22.05
CA ASP A 69 18.19 -49.41 21.85
C ASP A 69 17.18 -48.41 22.46
N GLU A 70 17.58 -47.64 23.47
CA GLU A 70 16.73 -46.62 24.10
C GLU A 70 16.60 -45.34 23.24
N VAL A 71 17.57 -45.09 22.35
CA VAL A 71 17.55 -43.98 21.37
C VAL A 71 16.93 -44.34 20.02
N GLU A 72 16.28 -45.51 19.89
CA GLU A 72 15.73 -45.96 18.61
C GLU A 72 14.68 -44.97 18.04
N GLY A 73 14.86 -44.59 16.77
CA GLY A 73 14.00 -43.64 16.07
C GLY A 73 14.50 -42.20 16.02
N LEU A 74 15.41 -41.79 16.92
CA LEU A 74 16.09 -40.49 16.83
C LEU A 74 16.81 -40.32 15.47
N PRO A 75 16.85 -39.11 14.88
CA PRO A 75 17.69 -38.81 13.74
C PRO A 75 19.17 -39.03 14.08
N GLU A 76 19.96 -39.39 13.08
CA GLU A 76 21.40 -39.67 13.22
C GLU A 76 22.15 -38.50 13.87
N SER A 77 21.81 -37.25 13.52
CA SER A 77 22.38 -36.03 14.13
C SER A 77 22.04 -35.86 15.62
N ALA A 78 20.82 -36.23 16.04
CA ALA A 78 20.44 -36.18 17.46
C ALA A 78 21.14 -37.29 18.25
N ARG A 79 21.40 -38.44 17.61
CA ARG A 79 22.21 -39.53 18.19
C ARG A 79 23.69 -39.19 18.26
N GLU A 80 24.28 -38.61 17.22
CA GLU A 80 25.65 -38.09 17.22
C GLU A 80 25.83 -37.05 18.35
N SER A 81 24.94 -36.05 18.44
CA SER A 81 24.98 -35.04 19.53
C SER A 81 24.87 -35.66 20.92
N ALA A 82 23.92 -36.59 21.12
CA ALA A 82 23.76 -37.27 22.40
C ALA A 82 24.97 -38.16 22.76
N ALA A 83 25.65 -38.76 21.78
CA ALA A 83 26.88 -39.54 22.00
C ALA A 83 28.08 -38.63 22.31
N GLU A 84 28.21 -37.48 21.65
CA GLU A 84 29.24 -36.48 21.96
C GLU A 84 29.01 -35.86 23.35
N GLU A 85 27.76 -35.55 23.73
CA GLU A 85 27.41 -35.09 25.07
C GLU A 85 27.70 -36.16 26.13
N ALA A 86 27.41 -37.44 25.86
CA ALA A 86 27.76 -38.55 26.76
C ALA A 86 29.27 -38.73 26.91
N GLU A 87 30.03 -38.71 25.82
CA GLU A 87 31.50 -38.82 25.87
C GLU A 87 32.14 -37.62 26.57
N ALA A 88 31.61 -36.40 26.38
CA ALA A 88 32.02 -35.21 27.12
C ALA A 88 31.69 -35.29 28.63
N ALA A 89 30.61 -35.99 29.00
CA ALA A 89 30.28 -36.35 30.39
C ALA A 89 31.07 -37.57 30.93
N GLY A 90 31.88 -38.24 30.08
CA GLY A 90 32.70 -39.40 30.42
C GLY A 90 32.05 -40.77 30.16
N GLU A 91 30.78 -40.80 29.77
CA GLU A 91 29.96 -41.99 29.52
C GLU A 91 30.12 -42.51 28.07
N LYS A 92 31.36 -42.86 27.71
CA LYS A 92 31.73 -43.37 26.37
C LYS A 92 30.87 -44.57 25.94
N GLY A 93 30.34 -44.50 24.71
CA GLY A 93 29.54 -45.57 24.11
C GLY A 93 28.08 -45.61 24.59
N LYS A 94 27.58 -44.51 25.15
CA LYS A 94 26.18 -44.28 25.53
C LYS A 94 25.69 -42.96 24.90
N TYR A 95 24.44 -42.60 25.17
CA TYR A 95 23.80 -41.37 24.70
C TYR A 95 23.29 -40.56 25.88
N LEU A 96 23.47 -39.24 25.88
CA LEU A 96 23.00 -38.31 26.91
C LEU A 96 21.87 -37.46 26.34
N VAL A 97 20.72 -37.50 27.01
CA VAL A 97 19.57 -36.63 26.70
C VAL A 97 19.39 -35.62 27.83
N SER A 98 19.37 -34.33 27.48
CA SER A 98 19.24 -33.22 28.43
C SER A 98 17.92 -32.47 28.22
N LEU A 99 17.57 -31.57 29.15
CA LEU A 99 16.36 -30.73 29.02
C LEU A 99 16.55 -29.51 28.12
N GLN A 100 17.74 -29.34 27.51
CA GLN A 100 17.93 -28.34 26.47
C GLN A 100 17.12 -28.75 25.21
N MET A 101 16.43 -27.79 24.60
CA MET A 101 15.53 -28.07 23.46
C MET A 101 16.17 -28.86 22.30
N PRO A 102 17.45 -28.67 21.91
CA PRO A 102 18.10 -29.49 20.88
C PRO A 102 18.26 -30.98 21.23
N SER A 103 18.15 -31.35 22.51
CA SER A 103 18.25 -32.73 23.00
C SER A 103 16.84 -33.27 23.34
N TYR A 104 16.07 -32.50 24.11
CA TYR A 104 14.69 -32.80 24.51
C TYR A 104 13.74 -32.92 23.32
N LEU A 105 13.68 -31.91 22.43
CA LEU A 105 12.64 -31.86 21.39
C LEU A 105 12.80 -33.00 20.37
N PRO A 106 14.00 -33.33 19.84
CA PRO A 106 14.15 -34.51 18.99
C PRO A 106 13.78 -35.81 19.70
N PHE A 107 14.00 -35.93 21.02
CA PHE A 107 13.55 -37.09 21.77
C PHE A 107 12.03 -37.21 21.83
N MET A 108 11.33 -36.11 22.16
CA MET A 108 9.87 -36.06 22.15
C MET A 108 9.25 -36.31 20.77
N THR A 109 10.00 -36.01 19.71
CA THR A 109 9.50 -35.92 18.34
C THR A 109 9.89 -37.13 17.46
N TYR A 110 10.93 -37.89 17.84
CA TYR A 110 11.44 -39.00 17.04
C TYR A 110 11.75 -40.28 17.81
N ALA A 111 12.03 -40.23 19.11
CA ALA A 111 12.36 -41.44 19.86
C ALA A 111 11.11 -42.34 20.01
N LYS A 112 11.21 -43.60 19.58
CA LYS A 112 10.09 -44.56 19.62
C LYS A 112 9.63 -44.88 21.05
N ASN A 113 10.56 -44.90 22.00
CA ASN A 113 10.32 -45.32 23.38
C ASN A 113 9.40 -44.34 24.14
N ARG A 114 8.11 -44.69 24.21
CA ARG A 114 7.06 -43.89 24.87
C ARG A 114 7.34 -43.61 26.35
N ALA A 115 7.90 -44.56 27.09
CA ALA A 115 8.16 -44.40 28.52
C ALA A 115 9.28 -43.38 28.78
N LEU A 116 10.28 -43.31 27.90
CA LEU A 116 11.32 -42.29 27.96
C LEU A 116 10.79 -40.90 27.52
N ARG A 117 9.90 -40.83 26.52
CA ARG A 117 9.17 -39.59 26.20
C ARG A 117 8.36 -39.07 27.39
N GLU A 118 7.62 -39.93 28.10
CA GLU A 118 6.90 -39.53 29.32
C GLU A 118 7.85 -38.99 30.39
N LYS A 119 8.93 -39.72 30.67
CA LYS A 119 9.95 -39.35 31.68
C LYS A 119 10.56 -37.97 31.39
N LEU A 120 10.92 -37.71 30.13
CA LEU A 120 11.47 -36.43 29.70
C LEU A 120 10.43 -35.31 29.71
N PHE A 121 9.18 -35.57 29.27
CA PHE A 121 8.10 -34.58 29.30
C PHE A 121 7.82 -34.08 30.72
N ARG A 122 7.76 -35.01 31.70
CA ARG A 122 7.60 -34.67 33.12
C ARG A 122 8.76 -33.83 33.63
N ALA A 123 10.00 -34.26 33.38
CA ALA A 123 11.20 -33.53 33.81
C ALA A 123 11.33 -32.14 33.16
N TYR A 124 10.89 -31.97 31.91
CA TYR A 124 10.83 -30.67 31.26
C TYR A 124 9.71 -29.78 31.83
N GLY A 125 8.56 -30.37 32.18
CA GLY A 125 7.45 -29.66 32.81
C GLY A 125 7.72 -29.23 34.27
N SER A 126 8.62 -29.92 34.98
CA SER A 126 8.94 -29.68 36.40
C SER A 126 10.11 -28.71 36.65
N LYS A 127 10.64 -28.03 35.62
CA LYS A 127 11.82 -27.16 35.76
C LYS A 127 11.55 -25.97 36.67
N ALA A 128 12.50 -25.69 37.57
CA ALA A 128 12.42 -24.62 38.57
C ALA A 128 11.16 -24.68 39.47
N PHE A 129 10.59 -25.88 39.66
CA PHE A 129 9.34 -26.10 40.37
C PHE A 129 9.48 -27.27 41.34
N LYS A 130 9.26 -27.02 42.65
CA LYS A 130 9.51 -27.97 43.75
C LYS A 130 10.98 -28.44 43.83
N SER A 131 11.93 -27.68 43.26
CA SER A 131 13.37 -27.91 43.39
C SER A 131 13.85 -27.54 44.81
N GLU A 132 14.78 -28.31 45.37
CA GLU A 132 15.41 -27.97 46.65
C GLU A 132 16.39 -26.78 46.54
N THR A 133 16.75 -26.32 45.33
CA THR A 133 17.84 -25.35 45.11
C THR A 133 17.52 -24.19 44.15
N HIS A 134 16.64 -24.38 43.17
CA HIS A 134 16.33 -23.36 42.14
C HIS A 134 14.82 -23.18 41.92
N ASP A 135 14.02 -23.17 42.99
CA ASP A 135 12.57 -22.99 42.91
C ASP A 135 12.17 -21.54 42.56
N ASN A 136 11.32 -21.37 41.56
CA ASN A 136 10.86 -20.07 41.07
C ASN A 136 9.54 -19.59 41.71
N ARG A 137 8.84 -20.37 42.54
CA ARG A 137 7.52 -19.98 43.08
C ARG A 137 7.58 -18.71 43.93
N GLU A 138 8.57 -18.61 44.82
CA GLU A 138 8.77 -17.39 45.63
C GLU A 138 9.39 -16.23 44.82
N VAL A 139 10.13 -16.54 43.74
CA VAL A 139 10.65 -15.53 42.80
C VAL A 139 9.51 -14.89 42.00
N ILE A 140 8.55 -15.68 41.52
CA ILE A 140 7.32 -15.20 40.86
C ILE A 140 6.53 -14.29 41.81
N LYS A 141 6.28 -14.75 43.04
CA LYS A 141 5.59 -13.93 44.06
C LYS A 141 6.25 -12.57 44.23
N ARG A 142 7.58 -12.54 44.35
CA ARG A 142 8.32 -11.27 44.50
C ARG A 142 8.22 -10.38 43.26
N ILE A 143 8.28 -10.95 42.04
CA ILE A 143 8.11 -10.18 40.79
C ILE A 143 6.69 -9.58 40.72
N VAL A 144 5.65 -10.36 41.03
CA VAL A 144 4.24 -9.91 41.03
C VAL A 144 4.01 -8.84 42.09
N GLU A 145 4.47 -9.06 43.33
CA GLU A 145 4.38 -8.11 44.44
C GLU A 145 5.05 -6.77 44.11
N LEU A 146 6.26 -6.81 43.55
CA LEU A 146 7.00 -5.61 43.17
C LEU A 146 6.35 -4.88 41.98
N ARG A 147 5.82 -5.60 40.99
CA ARG A 147 5.07 -5.02 39.85
C ARG A 147 3.80 -4.32 40.31
N GLN A 148 3.04 -4.93 41.21
CA GLN A 148 1.84 -4.33 41.80
C GLN A 148 2.20 -3.04 42.57
N LYS A 149 3.22 -3.09 43.44
CA LYS A 149 3.72 -1.91 44.18
C LYS A 149 4.25 -0.81 43.26
N ARG A 150 4.86 -1.17 42.13
CA ARG A 150 5.32 -0.23 41.10
C ARG A 150 4.15 0.50 40.43
N ALA A 151 3.07 -0.22 40.11
CA ALA A 151 1.86 0.35 39.54
C ALA A 151 1.15 1.29 40.52
N GLU A 152 0.98 0.86 41.77
CA GLU A 152 0.38 1.65 42.86
C GLU A 152 1.16 2.96 43.09
N LEU A 153 2.50 2.89 43.16
CA LEU A 153 3.38 4.05 43.32
C LEU A 153 3.32 5.02 42.13
N LEU A 154 2.91 4.55 40.96
CA LEU A 154 2.74 5.37 39.75
C LEU A 154 1.27 5.81 39.53
N GLY A 155 0.35 5.46 40.44
CA GLY A 155 -1.05 5.90 40.42
C GLY A 155 -2.06 4.95 39.74
N PHE A 156 -1.66 3.71 39.45
CA PHE A 156 -2.49 2.71 38.78
C PHE A 156 -2.94 1.61 39.76
N LYS A 157 -4.13 1.02 39.55
CA LYS A 157 -4.70 0.00 40.45
C LYS A 157 -4.01 -1.37 40.30
N SER A 158 -3.44 -1.64 39.13
CA SER A 158 -2.76 -2.91 38.85
C SER A 158 -1.65 -2.74 37.82
N HIS A 159 -0.71 -3.70 37.76
CA HIS A 159 0.32 -3.72 36.72
C HIS A 159 -0.29 -3.83 35.31
N ALA A 160 -1.39 -4.57 35.16
CA ALA A 160 -2.13 -4.62 33.90
C ALA A 160 -2.71 -3.26 33.51
N GLU A 161 -3.31 -2.50 34.45
CA GLU A 161 -3.79 -1.14 34.16
C GLU A 161 -2.64 -0.17 33.82
N TYR A 162 -1.49 -0.28 34.50
CA TYR A 162 -0.28 0.48 34.16
C TYR A 162 0.24 0.20 32.75
N ILE A 163 0.28 -1.07 32.32
CA ILE A 163 0.74 -1.47 30.99
C ILE A 163 -0.28 -1.11 29.90
N LEU A 164 -1.56 -1.42 30.11
CA LEU A 164 -2.61 -1.26 29.10
C LEU A 164 -2.99 0.20 28.82
N ALA A 165 -2.68 1.13 29.72
CA ALA A 165 -2.86 2.57 29.50
C ALA A 165 -2.02 3.17 28.35
N GLU A 166 -1.15 2.39 27.69
CA GLU A 166 -0.47 2.74 26.42
C GLU A 166 -0.57 1.57 25.41
N ARG A 167 -1.69 0.83 25.39
CA ARG A 167 -2.02 -0.29 24.49
C ARG A 167 -3.45 -0.17 23.95
N MET A 168 -3.73 -0.73 22.78
CA MET A 168 -5.05 -0.60 22.12
C MET A 168 -6.21 -1.27 22.86
N ALA A 169 -5.94 -2.25 23.73
CA ALA A 169 -6.98 -2.89 24.54
C ALA A 169 -7.38 -2.06 25.78
N GLU A 170 -6.61 -1.02 26.14
CA GLU A 170 -6.81 -0.02 27.22
C GLU A 170 -6.92 -0.54 28.66
N ASN A 171 -7.73 -1.57 28.91
CA ASN A 171 -8.10 -2.04 30.25
C ASN A 171 -8.22 -3.57 30.32
N PRO A 172 -8.03 -4.18 31.51
CA PRO A 172 -8.03 -5.62 31.66
C PRO A 172 -9.35 -6.33 31.29
N GLN A 173 -10.50 -5.65 31.35
CA GLN A 173 -11.80 -6.26 31.08
C GLN A 173 -12.04 -6.46 29.58
N LYS A 174 -11.66 -5.49 28.73
CA LYS A 174 -11.65 -5.63 27.26
C LYS A 174 -10.84 -6.89 26.84
N VAL A 175 -9.66 -7.08 27.43
CA VAL A 175 -8.81 -8.27 27.17
C VAL A 175 -9.47 -9.58 27.63
N MET A 176 -10.01 -9.63 28.85
CA MET A 176 -10.60 -10.87 29.38
C MET A 176 -11.87 -11.31 28.63
N THR A 177 -12.69 -10.37 28.14
CA THR A 177 -13.85 -10.67 27.30
C THR A 177 -13.40 -11.26 25.95
N PHE A 178 -12.47 -10.60 25.25
CA PHE A 178 -11.89 -11.06 23.99
C PHE A 178 -11.34 -12.51 24.06
N LEU A 179 -10.68 -12.87 25.16
CA LEU A 179 -10.12 -14.23 25.34
C LEU A 179 -11.22 -15.31 25.52
N GLU A 180 -12.34 -14.98 26.16
CA GLU A 180 -13.48 -15.90 26.37
C GLU A 180 -14.32 -16.06 25.08
N ASP A 181 -14.47 -14.99 24.31
CA ASP A 181 -15.20 -14.98 23.03
C ASP A 181 -14.53 -15.88 21.98
N ILE A 182 -13.19 -15.98 21.95
CA ILE A 182 -12.45 -16.90 21.05
C ILE A 182 -12.39 -18.34 21.63
N LYS A 183 -12.30 -18.49 22.96
CA LYS A 183 -12.32 -19.80 23.66
C LYS A 183 -13.60 -20.59 23.32
N THR A 184 -14.73 -19.90 23.29
CA THR A 184 -16.06 -20.48 23.04
C THR A 184 -16.17 -21.29 21.72
N PRO A 185 -15.81 -20.76 20.54
CA PRO A 185 -15.76 -21.52 19.28
C PRO A 185 -14.51 -22.41 19.12
N ALA A 186 -13.39 -22.11 19.79
CA ALA A 186 -12.17 -22.91 19.68
C ALA A 186 -12.27 -24.28 20.38
N LEU A 187 -12.98 -24.35 21.51
CA LEU A 187 -13.07 -25.55 22.36
C LEU A 187 -13.60 -26.81 21.62
N PRO A 188 -14.68 -26.75 20.81
CA PRO A 188 -15.15 -27.90 20.03
C PRO A 188 -14.23 -28.26 18.86
N ALA A 189 -13.44 -27.33 18.33
CA ALA A 189 -12.48 -27.63 17.26
C ALA A 189 -11.29 -28.44 17.80
N ALA A 190 -10.66 -27.92 18.86
CA ALA A 190 -9.54 -28.54 19.56
C ALA A 190 -9.82 -29.99 19.98
N GLN A 191 -11.04 -30.28 20.43
CA GLN A 191 -11.47 -31.62 20.80
C GLN A 191 -11.41 -32.60 19.61
N ARG A 192 -11.86 -32.17 18.42
CA ARG A 192 -11.81 -32.99 17.19
C ARG A 192 -10.38 -33.26 16.75
N ASP A 193 -9.49 -32.26 16.86
CA ASP A 193 -8.08 -32.40 16.50
C ASP A 193 -7.36 -33.45 17.37
N VAL A 194 -7.63 -33.41 18.69
CA VAL A 194 -7.14 -34.39 19.65
C VAL A 194 -7.71 -35.79 19.36
N ASP A 195 -8.97 -35.88 18.91
CA ASP A 195 -9.61 -37.16 18.57
C ASP A 195 -9.16 -37.72 17.22
N GLU A 196 -8.80 -36.88 16.23
CA GLU A 196 -8.14 -37.32 15.00
C GLU A 196 -6.71 -37.80 15.27
N LEU A 197 -5.94 -37.12 16.13
CA LEU A 197 -4.60 -37.57 16.51
C LEU A 197 -4.63 -38.89 17.30
N LYS A 198 -5.65 -39.10 18.17
CA LYS A 198 -5.95 -40.42 18.77
C LYS A 198 -6.29 -41.46 17.70
N ALA A 199 -7.18 -41.14 16.76
CA ALA A 199 -7.55 -42.08 15.70
C ALA A 199 -6.38 -42.45 14.79
N PHE A 200 -5.46 -41.52 14.50
CA PHE A 200 -4.22 -41.79 13.78
C PHE A 200 -3.28 -42.69 14.59
N ALA A 201 -3.10 -42.43 15.89
CA ALA A 201 -2.28 -43.25 16.77
C ALA A 201 -2.85 -44.67 16.99
N GLU A 202 -4.17 -44.81 17.12
CA GLU A 202 -4.84 -46.11 17.15
C GLU A 202 -4.71 -46.85 15.81
N LYS A 203 -4.94 -46.17 14.69
CA LYS A 203 -4.90 -46.77 13.34
C LYS A 203 -3.50 -47.17 12.89
N ARG A 204 -2.46 -46.43 13.32
CA ARG A 204 -1.06 -46.70 12.95
C ARG A 204 -0.40 -47.71 13.90
N ASP A 205 -0.48 -47.43 15.20
CA ASP A 205 0.34 -48.10 16.23
C ASP A 205 -0.51 -48.75 17.36
N GLY A 206 -1.85 -48.75 17.25
CA GLY A 206 -2.76 -49.36 18.23
C GLY A 206 -2.99 -48.56 19.52
N LEU A 207 -2.48 -47.33 19.61
CA LEU A 207 -2.45 -46.55 20.84
C LEU A 207 -3.78 -45.81 21.12
N LYS A 208 -4.66 -46.44 21.90
CA LYS A 208 -5.96 -45.91 22.32
C LYS A 208 -5.92 -44.76 23.33
N ASP A 209 -4.87 -44.70 24.14
CA ASP A 209 -4.65 -43.71 25.19
C ASP A 209 -3.53 -42.76 24.76
N LEU A 210 -3.85 -41.76 23.96
CA LEU A 210 -2.90 -40.72 23.53
C LEU A 210 -2.67 -39.73 24.67
N GLN A 211 -1.41 -39.53 25.06
CA GLN A 211 -1.03 -38.63 26.16
C GLN A 211 -0.19 -37.45 25.64
N ARG A 212 0.00 -36.40 26.47
CA ARG A 212 0.68 -35.16 26.06
C ARG A 212 2.11 -35.38 25.50
N TRP A 213 2.79 -36.44 25.95
CA TRP A 213 4.13 -36.85 25.49
C TRP A 213 4.16 -37.69 24.20
N ASP A 214 3.02 -37.97 23.59
CA ASP A 214 2.94 -38.68 22.32
C ASP A 214 2.83 -37.74 21.11
N ALA A 215 2.21 -36.57 21.27
CA ALA A 215 1.75 -35.72 20.16
C ALA A 215 2.84 -35.43 19.11
N SER A 216 3.98 -34.86 19.53
CA SER A 216 5.08 -34.47 18.62
C SER A 216 5.63 -35.64 17.80
N TYR A 217 5.64 -36.86 18.34
CA TYR A 217 6.13 -38.07 17.67
C TYR A 217 5.26 -38.52 16.49
N TYR A 218 3.97 -38.16 16.49
CA TYR A 218 3.07 -38.47 15.37
C TYR A 218 3.08 -37.39 14.28
N SER A 219 3.37 -36.12 14.61
CA SER A 219 3.32 -34.99 13.67
C SER A 219 4.51 -34.90 12.70
N GLU A 220 5.73 -35.19 13.14
CA GLU A 220 6.97 -34.79 12.43
C GLU A 220 7.47 -35.77 11.34
N LYS A 221 6.64 -36.10 10.35
CA LYS A 221 7.05 -36.97 9.22
C LYS A 221 6.85 -36.27 7.84
N LEU A 222 7.53 -35.11 7.54
CA LEU A 222 7.06 -34.05 6.57
C LEU A 222 7.91 -33.52 5.31
N LYS A 223 8.54 -32.29 5.27
CA LYS A 223 8.69 -31.38 4.05
C LYS A 223 10.13 -31.01 3.48
N GLN A 224 10.60 -29.72 3.53
CA GLN A 224 12.03 -29.25 3.76
C GLN A 224 13.10 -28.75 2.63
N GLU A 225 13.98 -27.70 2.85
CA GLU A 225 15.04 -27.06 1.88
C GLU A 225 16.45 -26.45 2.41
N ARG A 226 17.14 -25.30 1.96
CA ARG A 226 18.66 -24.92 2.11
C ARG A 226 19.20 -23.52 2.72
N GLN A 227 20.36 -22.92 2.27
CA GLN A 227 21.28 -21.86 2.95
C GLN A 227 22.39 -21.07 2.12
N ASP A 228 23.15 -20.03 2.63
CA ASP A 228 24.69 -19.89 2.73
C ASP A 228 25.44 -18.56 3.26
N ILE A 229 26.28 -17.76 2.53
CA ILE A 229 26.94 -16.37 2.70
C ILE A 229 27.98 -15.96 3.87
N GLN A 230 28.24 -14.67 4.31
CA GLN A 230 29.39 -14.14 5.20
C GLN A 230 28.99 -13.43 6.53
N LYS A 231 29.63 -13.74 7.68
CA LYS A 231 28.85 -14.03 8.90
C LYS A 231 29.45 -13.54 10.24
N TYR A 232 28.62 -13.13 11.20
CA TYR A 232 29.04 -12.94 12.61
C TYR A 232 29.15 -14.25 13.42
N HIS A 233 28.59 -15.33 12.90
CA HIS A 233 28.86 -16.72 13.30
C HIS A 233 28.78 -17.59 12.04
N PRO A 234 29.64 -18.59 11.78
CA PRO A 234 29.69 -19.36 10.52
C PRO A 234 28.38 -20.02 10.02
N ASP A 235 27.33 -20.03 10.84
CA ASP A 235 25.97 -20.43 10.43
C ASP A 235 25.16 -19.30 9.74
N VAL A 236 25.30 -18.02 10.14
CA VAL A 236 24.44 -16.88 9.74
C VAL A 236 24.50 -16.61 8.24
N ILE A 237 23.37 -16.69 7.53
CA ILE A 237 23.29 -16.42 6.10
C ILE A 237 22.99 -14.94 5.91
N THR A 238 23.99 -14.14 5.54
CA THR A 238 23.76 -12.73 5.20
C THR A 238 23.26 -12.54 3.78
N TYR A 239 22.59 -11.42 3.54
CA TYR A 239 22.18 -10.97 2.23
C TYR A 239 22.37 -9.45 2.12
N GLU A 240 22.69 -8.97 0.92
CA GLU A 240 22.56 -7.55 0.59
C GLU A 240 21.16 -7.34 0.00
N VAL A 241 20.35 -6.49 0.63
CA VAL A 241 18.99 -6.18 0.15
C VAL A 241 19.04 -4.90 -0.65
N LYS A 242 18.45 -4.93 -1.86
CA LYS A 242 18.38 -3.79 -2.78
C LYS A 242 16.95 -3.53 -3.20
N ASP A 243 16.66 -2.28 -3.52
CA ASP A 243 15.38 -1.89 -4.13
C ASP A 243 15.39 -2.19 -5.64
N LYS A 244 14.24 -1.98 -6.29
CA LYS A 244 14.00 -2.19 -7.73
C LYS A 244 14.90 -1.33 -8.63
N ASP A 245 15.38 -0.19 -8.13
CA ASP A 245 16.36 0.70 -8.79
C ASP A 245 17.84 0.28 -8.56
N GLY A 246 18.08 -0.76 -7.76
CA GLY A 246 19.40 -1.23 -7.36
C GLY A 246 20.03 -0.48 -6.18
N SER A 247 19.35 0.51 -5.60
CA SER A 247 19.78 1.20 -4.38
C SER A 247 19.83 0.24 -3.18
N HIS A 248 20.70 0.52 -2.22
CA HIS A 248 20.90 -0.34 -1.06
C HIS A 248 19.78 -0.15 -0.03
N LEU A 249 18.90 -1.14 0.14
CA LEU A 249 17.84 -1.09 1.15
C LEU A 249 18.34 -1.47 2.54
N ALA A 250 19.12 -2.55 2.68
CA ALA A 250 19.62 -3.02 3.98
C ALA A 250 20.77 -4.03 3.86
N VAL A 251 21.51 -4.21 4.95
CA VAL A 251 22.29 -5.45 5.18
C VAL A 251 21.46 -6.39 6.06
N PHE A 252 21.09 -7.54 5.51
CA PHE A 252 20.28 -8.55 6.18
C PHE A 252 21.15 -9.71 6.70
N TYR A 253 20.85 -10.22 7.90
CA TYR A 253 21.58 -11.28 8.60
C TYR A 253 20.61 -12.41 9.02
N ALA A 254 20.45 -13.44 8.19
CA ALA A 254 19.54 -14.55 8.45
C ALA A 254 20.21 -15.65 9.28
N ASP A 255 20.11 -15.53 10.59
CA ASP A 255 20.70 -16.42 11.58
C ASP A 255 19.74 -17.55 11.97
N PHE A 256 19.51 -18.49 11.06
CA PHE A 256 18.46 -19.49 11.23
C PHE A 256 18.76 -20.57 12.28
N PHE A 257 20.02 -20.85 12.64
CA PHE A 257 20.37 -22.13 13.27
C PHE A 257 20.73 -22.07 14.75
N PRO A 258 20.30 -23.06 15.56
CA PRO A 258 20.58 -23.11 17.00
C PRO A 258 22.07 -23.39 17.27
N ARG A 259 22.56 -22.81 18.37
CA ARG A 259 23.92 -23.01 18.90
C ARG A 259 24.06 -22.51 20.34
N LYS A 260 25.10 -22.98 21.02
CA LYS A 260 25.49 -22.52 22.36
C LYS A 260 25.68 -21.00 22.41
N GLY A 261 25.07 -20.33 23.39
CA GLY A 261 25.10 -18.87 23.54
C GLY A 261 24.02 -18.10 22.77
N LYS A 262 23.15 -18.79 22.02
CA LYS A 262 21.95 -18.22 21.38
C LYS A 262 20.72 -18.44 22.27
N ARG A 263 19.76 -17.51 22.27
CA ARG A 263 18.45 -17.70 22.93
C ARG A 263 17.55 -18.61 22.07
N ASN A 264 16.63 -19.34 22.71
CA ASN A 264 15.55 -20.06 22.02
C ASN A 264 14.45 -19.10 21.53
N GLY A 265 13.54 -19.62 20.70
CA GLY A 265 12.49 -18.87 20.00
C GLY A 265 12.93 -18.42 18.62
N ALA A 266 12.16 -17.52 18.02
CA ALA A 266 12.59 -16.68 16.92
C ALA A 266 12.45 -15.20 17.33
N TRP A 267 13.19 -14.30 16.69
CA TRP A 267 13.01 -12.85 16.78
C TRP A 267 13.82 -12.07 15.72
N MET A 268 13.29 -10.95 15.26
CA MET A 268 14.01 -9.92 14.49
C MET A 268 14.90 -9.06 15.40
N THR A 269 16.00 -8.52 14.90
CA THR A 269 16.86 -7.56 15.61
C THR A 269 17.44 -6.51 14.67
N VAL A 270 17.29 -5.23 15.03
CA VAL A 270 17.91 -4.12 14.30
C VAL A 270 19.27 -3.77 14.94
N TYR A 271 20.37 -4.00 14.22
CA TYR A 271 21.73 -3.60 14.64
C TYR A 271 22.05 -2.14 14.32
N ARG A 272 21.45 -1.58 13.27
CA ARG A 272 21.47 -0.14 12.95
C ARG A 272 20.07 0.27 12.51
N GLN A 273 19.41 1.13 13.28
CA GLN A 273 18.11 1.71 12.93
C GLN A 273 18.23 2.62 11.70
N GLN A 274 17.16 2.69 10.91
CA GLN A 274 17.05 3.69 9.85
C GLN A 274 16.85 5.10 10.45
N GLN A 275 17.41 6.11 9.78
CA GLN A 275 17.17 7.53 10.05
C GLN A 275 17.60 8.39 8.85
N LYS A 276 17.00 9.57 8.67
CA LYS A 276 17.47 10.61 7.76
C LYS A 276 18.23 11.67 8.57
N ARG A 277 19.53 11.82 8.34
CA ARG A 277 20.39 12.76 9.12
C ARG A 277 21.35 13.52 8.20
N GLN A 278 21.34 14.85 8.31
CA GLN A 278 22.22 15.75 7.52
C GLN A 278 22.13 15.55 5.98
N GLY A 279 20.99 15.05 5.49
CA GLY A 279 20.76 14.74 4.08
C GLY A 279 21.02 13.27 3.70
N GLU A 280 21.70 12.49 4.55
CA GLU A 280 21.96 11.07 4.31
C GLU A 280 20.84 10.19 4.89
N ASN A 281 20.33 9.25 4.10
CA ASN A 281 19.42 8.19 4.55
C ASN A 281 20.26 7.00 5.04
N LEU A 282 20.47 6.90 6.36
CA LEU A 282 21.29 5.85 6.95
C LEU A 282 20.50 4.55 7.03
N ARG A 283 20.65 3.71 5.99
CA ARG A 283 19.88 2.47 5.79
C ARG A 283 20.15 1.40 6.87
N PRO A 284 19.18 0.53 7.18
CA PRO A 284 19.25 -0.34 8.34
C PRO A 284 20.19 -1.56 8.19
N HIS A 285 20.60 -2.13 9.34
CA HIS A 285 21.21 -3.47 9.42
C HIS A 285 20.30 -4.35 10.28
N ILE A 286 19.77 -5.43 9.72
CA ILE A 286 18.68 -6.21 10.32
C ILE A 286 19.02 -7.70 10.34
N SER A 287 18.76 -8.35 11.46
CA SER A 287 18.90 -9.79 11.63
C SER A 287 17.53 -10.42 11.82
N ILE A 288 17.34 -11.60 11.22
CA ILE A 288 16.34 -12.56 11.65
C ILE A 288 17.09 -13.63 12.41
N VAL A 289 16.70 -13.89 13.65
CA VAL A 289 17.21 -15.00 14.43
C VAL A 289 16.13 -16.06 14.56
N CYS A 290 16.39 -17.25 14.02
CA CYS A 290 15.54 -18.42 14.23
C CYS A 290 16.35 -19.54 14.91
N ASN A 291 15.71 -20.68 15.17
CA ASN A 291 16.35 -21.89 15.69
C ASN A 291 15.91 -23.14 14.91
N PHE A 292 15.96 -23.03 13.58
CA PHE A 292 15.57 -24.07 12.62
C PHE A 292 16.53 -25.25 12.57
N THR A 293 16.05 -26.36 12.01
CA THR A 293 16.81 -27.60 11.82
C THR A 293 18.01 -27.41 10.89
N LYS A 294 19.20 -27.84 11.33
CA LYS A 294 20.45 -27.74 10.56
C LYS A 294 20.53 -28.75 9.41
N PRO A 295 21.28 -28.45 8.33
CA PRO A 295 21.54 -29.38 7.23
C PRO A 295 22.34 -30.61 7.68
N SER A 296 22.20 -31.70 6.93
CA SER A 296 23.02 -32.91 7.09
C SER A 296 24.09 -33.01 6.00
N LYS A 297 24.89 -34.09 6.04
CA LYS A 297 25.87 -34.41 4.99
C LYS A 297 25.21 -34.91 3.69
N SER A 298 23.91 -35.24 3.70
CA SER A 298 23.20 -35.96 2.62
C SER A 298 21.85 -35.34 2.22
N ALA A 299 21.36 -34.36 2.97
CA ALA A 299 20.18 -33.57 2.68
C ALA A 299 20.40 -32.11 3.12
N PRO A 300 19.75 -31.12 2.46
CA PRO A 300 19.91 -29.70 2.76
C PRO A 300 19.35 -29.30 4.16
N SER A 301 19.29 -27.99 4.43
CA SER A 301 18.88 -27.39 5.72
C SER A 301 17.38 -27.45 5.99
N LEU A 302 16.92 -28.67 6.18
CA LEU A 302 15.54 -29.07 6.02
C LEU A 302 14.52 -28.33 6.94
N LEU A 303 13.59 -27.52 6.39
CA LEU A 303 12.52 -26.76 7.12
C LEU A 303 11.10 -27.38 7.12
N THR A 304 10.49 -27.54 8.30
CA THR A 304 9.06 -27.84 8.48
C THR A 304 8.18 -26.65 8.08
N PHE A 305 6.86 -26.87 7.96
CA PHE A 305 5.96 -25.79 7.57
C PHE A 305 5.86 -24.69 8.63
N ASN A 306 5.86 -25.03 9.91
CA ASN A 306 5.85 -24.04 10.98
C ASN A 306 7.18 -23.27 11.07
N GLU A 307 8.31 -23.87 10.67
CA GLU A 307 9.57 -23.14 10.46
C GLU A 307 9.51 -22.20 9.24
N VAL A 308 8.76 -22.55 8.19
CA VAL A 308 8.49 -21.65 7.04
C VAL A 308 7.57 -20.49 7.43
N LEU A 309 6.48 -20.74 8.17
CA LEU A 309 5.64 -19.69 8.76
C LEU A 309 6.48 -18.77 9.66
N THR A 310 7.25 -19.34 10.60
CA THR A 310 8.18 -18.58 11.46
C THR A 310 9.19 -17.77 10.64
N LEU A 311 9.69 -18.30 9.51
CA LEU A 311 10.58 -17.56 8.63
C LEU A 311 9.88 -16.34 8.03
N PHE A 312 8.67 -16.51 7.48
CA PHE A 312 7.90 -15.41 6.90
C PHE A 312 7.45 -14.40 7.96
N HIS A 313 7.06 -14.84 9.16
CA HIS A 313 6.76 -14.00 10.32
C HIS A 313 7.93 -13.06 10.64
N GLU A 314 9.11 -13.62 10.91
CA GLU A 314 10.30 -12.81 11.18
C GLU A 314 10.75 -12.00 9.96
N PHE A 315 10.40 -12.44 8.74
CA PHE A 315 10.68 -11.71 7.51
C PHE A 315 9.72 -10.54 7.30
N GLY A 316 8.50 -10.58 7.80
CA GLY A 316 7.59 -9.44 7.88
C GLY A 316 8.06 -8.39 8.89
N HIS A 317 8.53 -8.81 10.07
CA HIS A 317 9.28 -7.93 10.98
C HIS A 317 10.51 -7.34 10.29
N ALA A 318 11.27 -8.15 9.56
CA ALA A 318 12.44 -7.68 8.83
C ALA A 318 12.06 -6.68 7.72
N LEU A 319 11.01 -6.94 6.94
CA LEU A 319 10.50 -6.04 5.90
C LEU A 319 10.05 -4.70 6.49
N HIS A 320 9.33 -4.71 7.61
CA HIS A 320 8.96 -3.50 8.36
C HIS A 320 10.19 -2.69 8.76
N GLY A 321 11.25 -3.35 9.25
CA GLY A 321 12.52 -2.68 9.53
C GLY A 321 13.30 -2.26 8.28
N ILE A 322 13.20 -3.01 7.18
CA ILE A 322 13.94 -2.79 5.93
C ILE A 322 13.36 -1.62 5.15
N MET A 323 12.03 -1.52 4.99
CA MET A 323 11.42 -0.49 4.15
C MET A 323 11.54 0.90 4.80
N ALA A 324 11.14 1.01 6.08
CA ALA A 324 11.39 2.11 7.04
C ALA A 324 12.07 3.37 6.47
N ASN A 325 11.35 4.50 6.42
CA ASN A 325 11.82 5.70 5.72
C ASN A 325 11.71 7.00 6.56
N GLY A 326 11.47 6.90 7.87
CA GLY A 326 11.29 8.05 8.77
C GLY A 326 12.53 8.93 8.98
N THR A 327 12.35 10.06 9.68
CA THR A 327 13.43 10.99 10.03
C THR A 327 14.18 10.50 11.27
N TYR A 328 13.46 10.29 12.37
CA TYR A 328 14.05 9.94 13.67
C TYR A 328 14.00 8.43 13.96
N SER A 329 15.14 7.86 14.37
CA SER A 329 15.31 6.43 14.66
C SER A 329 14.53 5.88 15.87
N SER A 330 13.78 6.73 16.57
CA SER A 330 12.89 6.40 17.70
C SER A 330 11.41 6.27 17.29
N LEU A 331 11.12 6.50 16.01
CA LEU A 331 9.79 6.43 15.39
C LEU A 331 9.80 5.59 14.10
N SER A 332 10.90 5.56 13.35
CA SER A 332 11.03 4.78 12.10
C SER A 332 11.09 3.25 12.33
N GLY A 333 10.60 2.49 11.36
CA GLY A 333 10.56 1.01 11.38
C GLY A 333 9.70 0.47 12.54
N THR A 334 10.11 -0.67 13.11
CA THR A 334 9.38 -1.41 14.16
C THR A 334 9.19 -0.68 15.52
N ASN A 335 9.42 0.64 15.60
CA ASN A 335 9.22 1.49 16.78
C ASN A 335 7.75 1.93 16.98
N VAL A 336 6.81 1.09 16.54
CA VAL A 336 5.34 1.23 16.56
C VAL A 336 4.73 0.86 17.92
N TYR A 337 3.39 0.81 18.00
CA TYR A 337 2.69 0.19 19.13
C TYR A 337 2.86 -1.34 19.11
N TRP A 338 2.99 -1.96 20.30
CA TRP A 338 3.30 -3.38 20.47
C TRP A 338 2.18 -4.35 20.04
N ASP A 339 0.97 -3.86 19.85
CA ASP A 339 -0.21 -4.56 19.34
C ASP A 339 -0.44 -4.32 17.83
N PHE A 340 0.40 -3.47 17.20
CA PHE A 340 0.49 -3.29 15.75
C PHE A 340 1.77 -3.90 15.16
N VAL A 341 2.85 -4.06 15.95
CA VAL A 341 4.15 -4.55 15.44
C VAL A 341 4.06 -5.95 14.83
N GLU A 342 3.15 -6.80 15.32
CA GLU A 342 2.94 -8.16 14.82
C GLU A 342 2.07 -8.21 13.55
N LEU A 343 1.45 -7.11 13.13
CA LEU A 343 0.63 -7.11 11.90
C LEU A 343 1.48 -7.36 10.64
N PRO A 344 2.60 -6.63 10.39
CA PRO A 344 3.51 -6.94 9.29
C PRO A 344 4.13 -8.34 9.30
N SER A 345 4.30 -8.96 10.47
CA SER A 345 4.84 -10.31 10.58
C SER A 345 3.79 -11.36 10.26
N GLN A 346 2.61 -11.31 10.90
CA GLN A 346 1.53 -12.26 10.69
C GLN A 346 1.00 -12.22 9.25
N ILE A 347 0.84 -11.02 8.65
CA ILE A 347 0.50 -10.85 7.23
C ILE A 347 1.36 -11.74 6.34
N MET A 348 2.69 -11.66 6.46
CA MET A 348 3.61 -12.43 5.63
C MET A 348 3.44 -13.96 5.78
N GLU A 349 2.98 -14.47 6.93
CA GLU A 349 2.76 -15.91 7.12
C GLU A 349 1.75 -16.48 6.12
N ASN A 350 0.73 -15.69 5.75
CA ASN A 350 -0.37 -16.14 4.91
C ASN A 350 0.05 -16.54 3.49
N TRP A 351 1.08 -15.90 2.92
CA TRP A 351 1.68 -16.28 1.62
C TRP A 351 2.19 -17.73 1.61
N CYS A 352 2.48 -18.32 2.78
CA CYS A 352 2.93 -19.71 2.87
C CYS A 352 1.84 -20.74 2.53
N TYR A 353 0.55 -20.36 2.55
CA TYR A 353 -0.56 -21.25 2.26
C TYR A 353 -0.97 -21.28 0.80
N GLU A 354 -0.60 -20.26 0.03
CA GLU A 354 -1.10 -20.06 -1.33
C GLU A 354 -0.19 -20.64 -2.41
N LYS A 355 -0.82 -21.17 -3.46
CA LYS A 355 -0.15 -22.01 -4.47
C LYS A 355 0.84 -21.19 -5.29
N GLU A 356 0.48 -19.97 -5.61
CA GLU A 356 1.20 -19.02 -6.44
C GLU A 356 2.54 -18.64 -5.79
N CYS A 357 2.59 -18.58 -4.45
CA CYS A 357 3.81 -18.39 -3.69
C CYS A 357 4.60 -19.68 -3.48
N LEU A 358 3.92 -20.77 -3.15
CA LEU A 358 4.56 -22.09 -3.02
C LEU A 358 5.22 -22.54 -4.33
N ASP A 359 4.67 -22.21 -5.50
CA ASP A 359 5.28 -22.50 -6.81
C ASP A 359 6.66 -21.85 -7.01
N LEU A 360 6.95 -20.74 -6.30
CA LEU A 360 8.24 -20.04 -6.37
C LEU A 360 9.37 -20.88 -5.75
N PHE A 361 9.13 -21.52 -4.60
CA PHE A 361 10.18 -22.13 -3.78
C PHE A 361 9.93 -23.57 -3.31
N ALA A 362 8.68 -24.03 -3.21
CA ALA A 362 8.34 -25.37 -2.71
C ALA A 362 8.55 -26.45 -3.78
N ARG A 363 9.82 -26.80 -4.02
CA ARG A 363 10.27 -27.83 -4.96
C ARG A 363 10.90 -28.99 -4.20
N HIS A 364 10.69 -30.22 -4.67
CA HIS A 364 11.26 -31.40 -4.03
C HIS A 364 12.78 -31.45 -4.27
N TYR A 365 13.57 -31.28 -3.20
CA TYR A 365 15.02 -31.02 -3.22
C TYR A 365 15.90 -32.06 -3.97
N LYS A 366 15.35 -33.21 -4.38
CA LYS A 366 16.03 -34.25 -5.16
C LYS A 366 15.62 -34.34 -6.63
N THR A 367 14.42 -33.89 -6.99
CA THR A 367 13.89 -34.01 -8.37
C THR A 367 13.59 -32.65 -9.02
N ASN A 368 13.59 -31.57 -8.22
CA ASN A 368 13.21 -30.20 -8.62
C ASN A 368 11.76 -30.06 -9.14
N GLU A 369 10.95 -31.11 -8.98
CA GLU A 369 9.52 -31.09 -9.25
C GLU A 369 8.84 -30.11 -8.30
N ALA A 370 7.96 -29.26 -8.82
CA ALA A 370 7.13 -28.38 -7.99
C ALA A 370 6.18 -29.19 -7.11
N ILE A 371 5.82 -28.65 -5.94
CA ILE A 371 4.81 -29.25 -5.08
C ILE A 371 3.51 -29.51 -5.87
N PRO A 372 3.02 -30.77 -5.93
CA PRO A 372 1.77 -31.06 -6.61
C PRO A 372 0.62 -30.24 -6.04
N ALA A 373 -0.24 -29.69 -6.91
CA ALA A 373 -1.38 -28.86 -6.48
C ALA A 373 -2.31 -29.57 -5.46
N GLU A 374 -2.40 -30.91 -5.53
CA GLU A 374 -3.09 -31.71 -4.53
C GLU A 374 -2.44 -31.64 -3.13
N LEU A 375 -1.11 -31.62 -3.05
CA LEU A 375 -0.40 -31.42 -1.79
C LEU A 375 -0.52 -29.97 -1.28
N VAL A 376 -0.62 -28.97 -2.17
CA VAL A 376 -0.95 -27.59 -1.77
C VAL A 376 -2.36 -27.50 -1.21
N GLN A 377 -3.36 -28.09 -1.87
CA GLN A 377 -4.73 -28.12 -1.33
C GLN A 377 -4.81 -28.89 0.00
N ARG A 378 -4.04 -29.99 0.16
CA ARG A 378 -3.94 -30.71 1.44
C ARG A 378 -3.21 -29.88 2.51
N LEU A 379 -2.23 -29.07 2.13
CA LEU A 379 -1.50 -28.14 3.00
C LEU A 379 -2.42 -27.01 3.49
N ARG A 380 -3.15 -26.34 2.59
CA ARG A 380 -4.16 -25.31 2.93
C ARG A 380 -5.31 -25.90 3.76
N LYS A 381 -5.72 -27.15 3.51
CA LYS A 381 -6.67 -27.90 4.36
C LYS A 381 -6.09 -28.36 5.71
N SER A 382 -4.76 -28.38 5.86
CA SER A 382 -4.09 -28.63 7.15
C SER A 382 -3.77 -27.35 7.94
N ALA A 383 -3.99 -26.16 7.36
CA ALA A 383 -3.88 -24.88 8.07
C ALA A 383 -4.82 -24.83 9.29
N THR A 384 -6.03 -25.38 9.13
CA THR A 384 -7.07 -25.42 10.16
C THR A 384 -7.00 -26.68 11.05
N PHE A 385 -5.97 -27.51 10.92
CA PHE A 385 -5.82 -28.76 11.69
C PHE A 385 -4.99 -28.53 12.95
N MET A 386 -5.51 -28.95 14.10
CA MET A 386 -5.01 -28.61 15.44
C MET A 386 -5.12 -27.14 15.85
N GLU A 387 -5.65 -26.25 14.99
CA GLU A 387 -5.65 -24.82 15.29
C GLU A 387 -6.58 -24.45 16.45
N GLY A 388 -7.70 -25.15 16.66
CA GLY A 388 -8.51 -24.94 17.87
C GLY A 388 -7.69 -25.17 19.15
N ASN A 389 -6.81 -26.18 19.14
CA ASN A 389 -5.95 -26.52 20.27
C ASN A 389 -4.72 -25.59 20.38
N ALA A 390 -4.20 -25.08 19.26
CA ALA A 390 -3.15 -24.05 19.25
C ALA A 390 -3.69 -22.71 19.77
N THR A 391 -4.82 -22.26 19.25
CA THR A 391 -5.57 -21.09 19.74
C THR A 391 -5.86 -21.20 21.24
N LEU A 392 -6.49 -22.27 21.74
CA LEU A 392 -6.74 -22.45 23.18
C LEU A 392 -5.48 -22.34 24.04
N ARG A 393 -4.34 -22.84 23.55
CA ARG A 393 -3.06 -22.76 24.25
C ARG A 393 -2.54 -21.30 24.31
N GLN A 394 -2.72 -20.51 23.25
CA GLN A 394 -2.37 -19.09 23.28
C GLN A 394 -3.33 -18.30 24.17
N LEU A 395 -4.64 -18.59 24.12
CA LEU A 395 -5.65 -17.99 24.99
C LEU A 395 -5.36 -18.28 26.47
N SER A 396 -5.03 -19.53 26.83
CA SER A 396 -4.74 -19.88 28.23
C SER A 396 -3.50 -19.16 28.75
N LEU A 397 -2.46 -19.00 27.93
CA LEU A 397 -1.26 -18.24 28.26
C LEU A 397 -1.54 -16.73 28.38
N GLY A 398 -2.39 -16.16 27.53
CA GLY A 398 -2.86 -14.78 27.64
C GLY A 398 -3.69 -14.53 28.91
N THR A 399 -4.61 -15.44 29.22
CA THR A 399 -5.42 -15.41 30.45
C THR A 399 -4.54 -15.54 31.69
N LEU A 400 -3.52 -16.41 31.65
CA LEU A 400 -2.55 -16.58 32.74
C LEU A 400 -1.73 -15.29 32.96
N ASP A 401 -1.20 -14.68 31.90
CA ASP A 401 -0.50 -13.40 31.99
C ASP A 401 -1.39 -12.29 32.60
N MET A 402 -2.63 -12.15 32.12
CA MET A 402 -3.58 -11.18 32.67
C MET A 402 -3.92 -11.46 34.14
N SER A 403 -4.09 -12.73 34.52
CA SER A 403 -4.42 -13.13 35.90
C SER A 403 -3.32 -12.78 36.91
N TYR A 404 -2.04 -12.80 36.51
CA TYR A 404 -0.90 -12.42 37.35
C TYR A 404 -0.74 -10.91 37.53
N HIS A 405 -1.32 -10.11 36.63
CA HIS A 405 -1.07 -8.66 36.58
C HIS A 405 -2.29 -7.81 36.89
N ASN A 406 -3.49 -8.40 36.96
CA ASN A 406 -4.75 -7.69 37.23
C ASN A 406 -5.15 -7.67 38.72
N GLY A 407 -4.21 -7.30 39.61
CA GLY A 407 -4.51 -6.86 40.99
C GLY A 407 -4.77 -7.93 42.05
N ALA A 408 -4.77 -9.22 41.71
CA ALA A 408 -4.80 -10.31 42.69
C ALA A 408 -3.37 -10.71 43.13
N MET A 409 -3.12 -10.79 44.43
CA MET A 409 -1.89 -11.40 44.96
C MET A 409 -1.99 -12.92 44.90
N VAL A 410 -0.92 -13.59 44.43
CA VAL A 410 -0.90 -15.05 44.23
C VAL A 410 -0.12 -15.74 45.33
N ASP A 411 -0.82 -16.22 46.36
CA ASP A 411 -0.23 -16.94 47.49
C ASP A 411 0.27 -18.35 47.12
N ASP A 412 -0.30 -18.98 46.09
CA ASP A 412 0.12 -20.29 45.56
C ASP A 412 0.10 -20.30 44.02
N VAL A 413 1.28 -20.44 43.43
CA VAL A 413 1.54 -20.47 41.98
C VAL A 413 1.01 -21.76 41.32
N GLU A 414 0.99 -22.88 42.04
CA GLU A 414 0.49 -24.17 41.52
C GLU A 414 -1.04 -24.16 41.48
N ALA A 415 -1.69 -23.69 42.56
CA ALA A 415 -3.14 -23.58 42.62
C ALA A 415 -3.70 -22.55 41.63
N HIS A 416 -3.04 -21.39 41.51
CA HIS A 416 -3.47 -20.31 40.61
C HIS A 416 -3.41 -20.70 39.14
N GLU A 417 -2.30 -21.28 38.67
CA GLU A 417 -2.20 -21.80 37.30
C GLU A 417 -3.24 -22.91 37.05
N THR A 418 -3.47 -23.79 38.03
CA THR A 418 -4.43 -24.89 37.90
C THR A 418 -5.86 -24.39 37.71
N GLU A 419 -6.29 -23.37 38.47
CA GLU A 419 -7.63 -22.79 38.33
C GLU A 419 -7.77 -21.96 37.04
N VAL A 420 -6.73 -21.23 36.62
CA VAL A 420 -6.75 -20.46 35.35
C VAL A 420 -6.78 -21.39 34.13
N PHE A 421 -5.98 -22.45 34.09
CA PHE A 421 -5.94 -23.39 32.97
C PHE A 421 -7.10 -24.41 32.96
N LYS A 422 -7.89 -24.48 34.03
CA LYS A 422 -9.02 -25.42 34.22
C LYS A 422 -9.95 -25.51 33.01
N ASP A 423 -10.38 -24.38 32.48
CA ASP A 423 -11.33 -24.29 31.37
C ASP A 423 -10.68 -24.39 29.98
N PHE A 424 -9.35 -24.50 29.92
CA PHE A 424 -8.57 -24.65 28.68
C PHE A 424 -7.92 -26.05 28.57
N ASN A 425 -7.86 -26.82 29.67
CA ASN A 425 -7.23 -28.14 29.75
C ASN A 425 -8.14 -29.26 29.19
N LEU A 426 -8.20 -29.41 27.86
CA LEU A 426 -8.88 -30.54 27.20
C LEU A 426 -8.23 -31.92 27.43
N LEU A 427 -7.04 -31.96 28.01
CA LEU A 427 -6.35 -33.19 28.43
C LEU A 427 -6.02 -33.11 29.92
N PRO A 428 -6.01 -34.23 30.67
CA PRO A 428 -5.69 -34.23 32.10
C PRO A 428 -4.42 -33.45 32.44
N ALA A 429 -4.46 -32.76 33.58
CA ALA A 429 -3.29 -32.07 34.12
C ALA A 429 -2.19 -33.07 34.47
N VAL A 430 -0.95 -32.78 34.09
CA VAL A 430 0.20 -33.64 34.37
C VAL A 430 0.79 -33.21 35.70
N ALA A 431 0.65 -34.07 36.71
CA ALA A 431 1.19 -33.83 38.04
C ALA A 431 2.69 -33.47 38.01
N ASP A 432 3.06 -32.54 38.90
CA ASP A 432 4.40 -31.98 39.06
C ASP A 432 4.95 -31.20 37.84
N THR A 433 4.04 -30.60 37.04
CA THR A 433 4.42 -29.66 35.97
C THR A 433 3.80 -28.28 36.21
N ASN A 434 4.52 -27.22 35.83
CA ASN A 434 4.06 -25.83 35.95
C ASN A 434 4.64 -24.97 34.81
N MET A 435 3.79 -24.18 34.15
CA MET A 435 4.16 -23.29 33.06
C MET A 435 4.72 -21.96 33.58
N SER A 436 4.14 -21.42 34.66
CA SER A 436 4.46 -20.12 35.24
C SER A 436 5.93 -20.03 35.68
N CYS A 437 6.45 -21.09 36.33
CA CYS A 437 7.86 -21.23 36.73
C CYS A 437 8.87 -21.18 35.58
N GLN A 438 8.41 -21.25 34.32
CA GLN A 438 9.21 -21.15 33.11
C GLN A 438 8.65 -20.16 32.06
N PHE A 439 7.67 -19.31 32.40
CA PHE A 439 7.02 -18.38 31.46
C PHE A 439 7.86 -17.11 31.22
N GLY A 440 9.02 -17.30 30.57
CA GLY A 440 10.03 -16.25 30.35
C GLY A 440 9.49 -14.99 29.67
N HIS A 441 8.54 -15.08 28.74
CA HIS A 441 7.97 -13.91 28.04
C HIS A 441 7.41 -12.84 29.00
N ILE A 442 6.79 -13.26 30.11
CA ILE A 442 6.11 -12.36 31.05
C ILE A 442 6.95 -12.09 32.30
N PHE A 443 7.78 -13.02 32.77
CA PHE A 443 8.59 -12.83 33.99
C PHE A 443 10.03 -12.36 33.74
N GLN A 444 10.57 -12.55 32.52
CA GLN A 444 11.93 -12.11 32.13
C GLN A 444 11.92 -11.19 30.88
N GLY A 445 10.91 -11.31 30.01
CA GLY A 445 10.70 -10.53 28.80
C GLY A 445 9.73 -9.36 28.97
N GLY A 446 9.43 -8.70 27.84
CA GLY A 446 8.60 -7.48 27.79
C GLY A 446 7.09 -7.68 27.68
N TYR A 447 6.58 -8.92 27.75
CA TYR A 447 5.17 -9.23 27.46
C TYR A 447 4.28 -9.31 28.71
N SER A 448 4.71 -8.82 29.88
CA SER A 448 3.86 -8.78 31.08
C SER A 448 2.61 -7.92 30.88
N ALA A 449 1.42 -8.48 31.10
CA ALA A 449 0.13 -7.88 30.73
C ALA A 449 0.06 -7.48 29.23
N GLY A 450 0.60 -8.35 28.38
CA GLY A 450 0.82 -8.11 26.95
C GLY A 450 0.92 -9.39 26.12
N TYR A 451 0.79 -10.58 26.70
CA TYR A 451 0.82 -11.83 25.93
C TYR A 451 -0.44 -12.04 25.07
N TYR A 452 -1.53 -11.33 25.36
CA TYR A 452 -2.74 -11.33 24.52
C TYR A 452 -2.51 -10.70 23.14
N SER A 453 -1.50 -9.84 22.97
CA SER A 453 -1.29 -9.07 21.73
C SER A 453 -1.09 -9.95 20.49
N TYR A 454 -0.57 -11.18 20.65
CA TYR A 454 -0.45 -12.16 19.56
C TYR A 454 -1.79 -12.50 18.88
N LYS A 455 -2.86 -12.74 19.67
CA LYS A 455 -4.19 -13.03 19.12
C LYS A 455 -4.96 -11.76 18.75
N TRP A 456 -4.58 -10.60 19.30
CA TRP A 456 -5.18 -9.30 18.95
C TRP A 456 -4.77 -8.84 17.55
N ALA A 457 -3.48 -8.96 17.20
CA ALA A 457 -2.97 -8.60 15.88
C ALA A 457 -3.42 -9.60 14.79
N GLU A 458 -3.60 -10.88 15.14
CA GLU A 458 -4.13 -11.93 14.26
C GLU A 458 -5.53 -11.64 13.67
N VAL A 459 -6.32 -10.78 14.34
CA VAL A 459 -7.63 -10.33 13.82
C VAL A 459 -7.47 -9.26 12.73
N LEU A 460 -6.45 -8.41 12.84
CA LEU A 460 -6.13 -7.38 11.84
C LEU A 460 -5.39 -7.97 10.62
N ASP A 461 -4.67 -9.07 10.83
CA ASP A 461 -3.98 -9.85 9.79
C ASP A 461 -4.95 -10.44 8.76
N ALA A 462 -5.94 -11.21 9.23
CA ALA A 462 -6.87 -11.94 8.36
C ALA A 462 -7.59 -11.03 7.34
N ASP A 463 -7.97 -9.84 7.79
CA ASP A 463 -8.66 -8.78 7.03
C ASP A 463 -7.71 -8.16 5.98
N ALA A 464 -6.50 -7.78 6.40
CA ALA A 464 -5.47 -7.22 5.50
C ALA A 464 -4.99 -8.21 4.42
N PHE A 465 -5.02 -9.53 4.69
CA PHE A 465 -4.72 -10.55 3.69
C PHE A 465 -5.91 -10.89 2.78
N GLU A 466 -7.17 -10.59 3.15
CA GLU A 466 -8.35 -10.68 2.27
C GLU A 466 -8.11 -9.92 0.96
N PHE A 467 -7.71 -8.66 1.08
CA PHE A 467 -7.44 -7.76 -0.05
C PHE A 467 -6.34 -8.26 -1.01
N PHE A 468 -5.30 -8.93 -0.50
CA PHE A 468 -4.25 -9.56 -1.32
C PHE A 468 -4.73 -10.83 -2.05
N LYS A 469 -5.73 -11.55 -1.53
CA LYS A 469 -6.36 -12.67 -2.25
C LYS A 469 -7.25 -12.16 -3.40
N GLU A 470 -8.00 -11.09 -3.16
CA GLU A 470 -8.91 -10.48 -4.15
C GLU A 470 -8.19 -9.85 -5.34
N LYS A 471 -7.27 -8.90 -5.07
CA LYS A 471 -6.57 -8.15 -6.12
C LYS A 471 -5.35 -8.89 -6.68
N GLY A 472 -5.04 -10.08 -6.13
CA GLY A 472 -3.97 -10.98 -6.57
C GLY A 472 -2.68 -10.88 -5.74
N LEU A 473 -2.16 -12.04 -5.32
CA LEU A 473 -1.10 -12.20 -4.30
C LEU A 473 0.26 -11.53 -4.58
N PHE A 474 0.50 -11.09 -5.83
CA PHE A 474 1.70 -10.38 -6.26
C PHE A 474 1.41 -9.03 -6.94
N ASN A 475 0.18 -8.53 -6.79
CA ASN A 475 -0.24 -7.24 -7.30
C ASN A 475 0.72 -6.14 -6.79
N GLN A 476 1.37 -5.45 -7.72
CA GLN A 476 2.40 -4.46 -7.43
C GLN A 476 1.82 -3.21 -6.77
N GLU A 477 0.55 -2.89 -6.99
CA GLU A 477 -0.13 -1.76 -6.37
C GLU A 477 -0.37 -2.03 -4.88
N VAL A 478 -1.03 -3.16 -4.56
CA VAL A 478 -1.29 -3.58 -3.16
C VAL A 478 0.03 -3.79 -2.40
N ALA A 479 1.05 -4.35 -3.05
CA ALA A 479 2.40 -4.44 -2.47
C ALA A 479 3.05 -3.07 -2.23
N SER A 480 2.79 -2.06 -3.06
CA SER A 480 3.26 -0.67 -2.87
C SER A 480 2.53 0.04 -1.72
N ARG A 481 1.22 -0.19 -1.56
CA ARG A 481 0.43 0.33 -0.43
C ARG A 481 0.87 -0.29 0.90
N PHE A 482 1.00 -1.63 0.94
CA PHE A 482 1.57 -2.31 2.10
C PHE A 482 3.00 -1.83 2.39
N ARG A 483 3.82 -1.56 1.37
CA ARG A 483 5.13 -0.93 1.55
C ARG A 483 5.05 0.45 2.22
N LYS A 484 4.10 1.33 1.84
CA LYS A 484 3.90 2.63 2.50
C LYS A 484 3.61 2.48 4.01
N LEU A 485 2.72 1.54 4.36
CA LEU A 485 2.43 1.17 5.76
C LEU A 485 3.71 0.80 6.55
N LEU A 486 4.65 0.08 5.90
CA LEU A 486 5.94 -0.30 6.47
C LEU A 486 6.99 0.83 6.47
N GLU A 487 6.86 1.84 5.59
CA GLU A 487 7.77 3.00 5.56
C GLU A 487 7.46 4.02 6.66
N ALA A 488 6.19 4.15 7.07
CA ALA A 488 5.69 5.14 8.02
C ALA A 488 6.13 4.92 9.49
N GLY A 489 5.96 3.70 10.03
CA GLY A 489 6.30 3.37 11.41
C GLY A 489 5.39 4.02 12.47
N GLY A 490 5.97 4.57 13.54
CA GLY A 490 5.30 4.87 14.82
C GLY A 490 4.37 6.10 14.90
N THR A 491 3.76 6.51 13.78
CA THR A 491 2.90 7.70 13.65
C THR A 491 1.41 7.33 13.67
N ARG A 492 0.62 8.01 14.51
CA ARG A 492 -0.86 7.90 14.54
C ARG A 492 -1.47 9.16 15.18
N TYR A 493 -2.75 9.41 14.93
CA TYR A 493 -3.52 10.56 15.39
C TYR A 493 -4.42 10.20 16.59
N ASP A 494 -4.73 11.19 17.43
CA ASP A 494 -5.41 10.98 18.73
C ASP A 494 -6.90 11.48 18.73
N LYS A 495 -7.45 11.84 17.56
CA LYS A 495 -8.77 12.49 17.38
C LYS A 495 -9.41 12.20 16.02
N VAL A 496 -10.75 12.20 15.93
CA VAL A 496 -11.51 11.92 14.70
C VAL A 496 -12.71 12.86 14.54
N LEU A 497 -12.91 13.40 13.33
CA LEU A 497 -14.11 14.13 12.94
C LEU A 497 -14.88 13.35 11.85
N GLU A 498 -16.09 12.92 12.16
CA GLU A 498 -17.03 12.29 11.21
C GLU A 498 -17.87 13.38 10.51
N ILE A 499 -18.03 13.29 9.19
CA ILE A 499 -18.94 14.12 8.38
C ILE A 499 -20.08 13.24 7.85
N GLY A 500 -21.31 13.75 7.92
CA GLY A 500 -22.50 13.07 7.40
C GLY A 500 -22.82 11.73 8.09
N PRO A 501 -22.81 11.66 9.44
CA PRO A 501 -23.16 10.43 10.17
C PRO A 501 -24.59 9.93 9.87
N GLY A 502 -25.52 10.81 9.51
CA GLY A 502 -26.94 10.51 9.29
C GLY A 502 -27.55 9.82 10.52
N MET A 503 -28.05 8.60 10.32
CA MET A 503 -28.59 7.74 11.39
C MET A 503 -27.49 7.05 12.26
N GLY A 504 -26.24 7.50 12.15
CA GLY A 504 -25.09 7.06 12.94
C GLY A 504 -24.64 5.63 12.63
N VAL A 505 -24.61 5.26 11.35
CA VAL A 505 -24.16 3.91 10.92
C VAL A 505 -22.67 3.75 11.19
N LEU A 506 -21.84 4.66 10.64
CA LEU A 506 -20.40 4.74 10.91
C LEU A 506 -20.13 5.11 12.38
N THR A 507 -20.81 6.14 12.90
CA THR A 507 -20.74 6.57 14.31
C THR A 507 -20.81 5.42 15.33
N ARG A 508 -21.63 4.39 15.08
CA ARG A 508 -21.75 3.23 15.98
C ARG A 508 -20.47 2.39 16.10
N PHE A 509 -19.64 2.38 15.07
CA PHE A 509 -18.33 1.71 15.08
C PHE A 509 -17.20 2.67 15.47
N LEU A 510 -17.36 3.97 15.20
CA LEU A 510 -16.38 5.02 15.55
C LEU A 510 -16.46 5.44 17.03
N GLN A 511 -17.59 5.26 17.72
CA GLN A 511 -17.73 5.69 19.12
C GLN A 511 -17.00 4.72 20.08
N ASN A 512 -15.74 5.03 20.39
CA ASN A 512 -14.90 4.30 21.34
C ASN A 512 -14.09 5.28 22.23
N ASP A 513 -13.66 4.83 23.41
CA ASP A 513 -13.02 5.69 24.43
C ASP A 513 -11.59 6.16 24.08
N ASN A 514 -11.01 5.64 22.99
CA ASN A 514 -9.59 5.79 22.67
C ASN A 514 -9.25 6.86 21.60
N TYR A 515 -10.22 7.71 21.21
CA TYR A 515 -10.00 8.99 20.52
C TYR A 515 -11.14 10.00 20.77
N GLU A 516 -10.88 11.31 20.62
CA GLU A 516 -11.95 12.33 20.64
C GLU A 516 -12.75 12.26 19.34
N LEU A 517 -13.89 11.55 19.34
CA LEU A 517 -14.87 11.60 18.25
C LEU A 517 -15.76 12.86 18.36
N THR A 518 -15.85 13.60 17.27
CA THR A 518 -16.87 14.64 17.03
C THR A 518 -17.55 14.34 15.70
N VAL A 519 -18.83 14.68 15.56
CA VAL A 519 -19.58 14.49 14.31
C VAL A 519 -20.17 15.81 13.82
N ALA A 520 -20.11 16.06 12.52
CA ALA A 520 -20.70 17.21 11.84
C ALA A 520 -21.85 16.74 10.94
N GLU A 521 -23.05 17.23 11.22
CA GLU A 521 -24.29 16.81 10.55
C GLU A 521 -25.12 18.04 10.15
N ILE A 522 -25.62 18.05 8.91
CA ILE A 522 -26.42 19.14 8.33
C ILE A 522 -27.92 18.92 8.55
N ASP A 523 -28.39 17.66 8.55
CA ASP A 523 -29.80 17.35 8.75
C ASP A 523 -30.22 17.42 10.23
N ARG A 524 -31.38 18.02 10.46
CA ARG A 524 -31.93 18.22 11.81
C ARG A 524 -32.60 16.99 12.37
N GLU A 525 -33.20 16.12 11.55
CA GLU A 525 -33.84 14.90 12.05
C GLU A 525 -32.77 13.88 12.47
N SER A 526 -31.70 13.77 11.69
CA SER A 526 -30.48 13.03 11.98
C SER A 526 -29.77 13.54 13.25
N VAL A 527 -29.58 14.86 13.41
CA VAL A 527 -29.04 15.44 14.68
C VAL A 527 -29.88 15.01 15.89
N VAL A 528 -31.21 15.10 15.82
CA VAL A 528 -32.10 14.70 16.93
C VAL A 528 -32.05 13.17 17.17
N TYR A 529 -31.91 12.37 16.11
CA TYR A 529 -31.70 10.94 16.23
C TYR A 529 -30.38 10.62 16.96
N LEU A 530 -29.28 11.28 16.55
CA LEU A 530 -27.94 11.10 17.12
C LEU A 530 -27.88 11.51 18.60
N GLU A 531 -28.44 12.67 18.95
CA GLU A 531 -28.56 13.12 20.35
C GLU A 531 -29.33 12.12 21.24
N THR A 532 -30.29 11.40 20.65
CA THR A 532 -31.12 10.42 21.35
C THR A 532 -30.43 9.05 21.50
N HIS A 533 -29.66 8.60 20.51
CA HIS A 533 -29.12 7.23 20.44
C HIS A 533 -27.65 7.11 20.83
N PHE A 534 -26.86 8.19 20.77
CA PHE A 534 -25.43 8.21 21.10
C PHE A 534 -25.13 9.21 22.24
N PRO A 535 -25.64 8.96 23.47
CA PRO A 535 -25.53 9.90 24.58
C PRO A 535 -24.07 10.17 24.96
N GLY A 536 -23.67 11.44 24.95
CA GLY A 536 -22.30 11.88 25.22
C GLY A 536 -21.45 12.13 23.96
N LEU A 537 -21.94 11.79 22.77
CA LEU A 537 -21.33 12.16 21.50
C LEU A 537 -21.29 13.69 21.33
N ARG A 538 -20.19 14.22 20.80
CA ARG A 538 -20.07 15.65 20.48
C ARG A 538 -20.58 15.91 19.07
N ILE A 539 -21.81 16.39 18.96
CA ILE A 539 -22.48 16.72 17.69
C ILE A 539 -22.34 18.22 17.40
N VAL A 540 -22.01 18.56 16.16
CA VAL A 540 -21.93 19.94 15.65
C VAL A 540 -22.93 20.09 14.50
N PRO A 541 -24.12 20.67 14.74
CA PRO A 541 -25.13 20.84 13.71
C PRO A 541 -24.75 21.96 12.73
N GLY A 542 -24.48 21.61 11.48
CA GLY A 542 -24.13 22.54 10.42
C GLY A 542 -23.46 21.88 9.22
N ASP A 543 -23.55 22.56 8.09
CA ASP A 543 -22.86 22.22 6.84
C ASP A 543 -21.34 22.27 7.01
N PHE A 544 -20.66 21.14 6.83
CA PHE A 544 -19.20 21.04 6.96
C PHE A 544 -18.44 21.97 6.01
N LEU A 545 -18.95 22.24 4.80
CA LEU A 545 -18.33 23.18 3.86
C LEU A 545 -18.41 24.63 4.36
N LYS A 546 -19.35 24.95 5.26
CA LYS A 546 -19.51 26.27 5.88
C LYS A 546 -18.91 26.40 7.29
N LEU A 547 -18.63 25.29 7.98
CA LEU A 547 -17.95 25.26 9.29
C LEU A 547 -16.42 25.33 9.16
N GLU A 548 -15.71 26.11 9.97
CA GLU A 548 -14.24 26.14 9.96
C GLU A 548 -13.68 24.94 10.78
N PRO A 549 -12.91 23.99 10.20
CA PRO A 549 -12.60 22.71 10.87
C PRO A 549 -11.82 22.84 12.19
N PHE A 550 -10.96 23.85 12.31
CA PHE A 550 -10.22 24.17 13.54
C PHE A 550 -11.09 24.76 14.67
N GLU A 551 -12.30 25.26 14.35
CA GLU A 551 -13.29 25.68 15.35
C GLU A 551 -14.12 24.49 15.84
N ILE A 552 -14.37 23.50 14.96
CA ILE A 552 -14.93 22.19 15.33
C ILE A 552 -13.97 21.48 16.29
N MET A 553 -12.71 21.28 15.88
CA MET A 553 -11.76 20.44 16.61
C MET A 553 -10.38 21.08 16.70
N LYS A 554 -9.89 21.24 17.94
CA LYS A 554 -8.57 21.84 18.19
C LYS A 554 -7.45 20.80 18.15
N GLY A 555 -6.38 21.15 17.44
CA GLY A 555 -5.22 20.29 17.23
C GLY A 555 -5.29 19.62 15.86
N SER A 556 -4.62 18.48 15.72
CA SER A 556 -4.69 17.65 14.53
C SER A 556 -5.61 16.45 14.75
N PHE A 557 -6.35 16.05 13.72
CA PHE A 557 -7.39 15.01 13.76
C PHE A 557 -7.54 14.34 12.38
N ALA A 558 -7.95 13.07 12.36
CA ALA A 558 -8.33 12.40 11.12
C ALA A 558 -9.77 12.77 10.73
N LEU A 559 -10.04 12.84 9.42
CA LEU A 559 -11.38 13.08 8.88
C LEU A 559 -11.99 11.75 8.40
N VAL A 560 -13.26 11.51 8.74
CA VAL A 560 -13.99 10.30 8.36
C VAL A 560 -15.37 10.66 7.82
N GLY A 561 -15.97 9.85 6.95
CA GLY A 561 -17.36 10.01 6.56
C GLY A 561 -17.80 9.13 5.40
N ASN A 562 -19.11 9.11 5.15
CA ASN A 562 -19.65 8.74 3.85
C ASN A 562 -19.96 10.06 3.12
N TYR A 563 -19.18 10.39 2.09
CA TYR A 563 -19.21 11.72 1.50
C TYR A 563 -20.25 11.80 0.38
N PRO A 564 -21.22 12.74 0.42
CA PRO A 564 -22.21 12.85 -0.64
C PRO A 564 -21.52 13.18 -1.97
N TYR A 565 -22.03 12.55 -3.04
CA TYR A 565 -21.49 12.60 -4.39
C TYR A 565 -21.17 14.04 -4.85
N ASN A 566 -22.17 14.91 -4.81
CA ASN A 566 -22.10 16.32 -5.25
C ASN A 566 -21.15 17.24 -4.44
N ILE A 567 -20.61 16.80 -3.30
CA ILE A 567 -19.66 17.61 -2.49
C ILE A 567 -18.35 16.90 -2.16
N SER A 568 -18.16 15.66 -2.62
CA SER A 568 -16.98 14.84 -2.34
C SER A 568 -15.65 15.57 -2.62
N SER A 569 -15.49 16.13 -3.82
CA SER A 569 -14.33 16.94 -4.20
C SER A 569 -14.16 18.19 -3.32
N GLN A 570 -15.26 18.85 -2.94
CA GLN A 570 -15.22 20.06 -2.11
C GLN A 570 -14.77 19.76 -0.67
N ILE A 571 -15.13 18.59 -0.12
CA ILE A 571 -14.63 18.12 1.17
C ILE A 571 -13.12 17.83 1.08
N VAL A 572 -12.64 17.22 -0.01
CA VAL A 572 -11.20 16.99 -0.26
C VAL A 572 -10.43 18.31 -0.38
N PHE A 573 -10.88 19.27 -1.19
CA PHE A 573 -10.26 20.60 -1.27
C PHE A 573 -10.19 21.28 0.11
N LYS A 574 -11.26 21.20 0.90
CA LYS A 574 -11.28 21.76 2.25
C LYS A 574 -10.34 21.05 3.24
N MET A 575 -10.13 19.74 3.07
CA MET A 575 -9.09 18.99 3.77
C MET A 575 -7.69 19.47 3.34
N LEU A 576 -7.44 19.63 2.04
CA LEU A 576 -6.18 20.14 1.47
C LEU A 576 -5.86 21.58 1.94
N GLU A 577 -6.86 22.45 2.10
CA GLU A 577 -6.72 23.76 2.73
C GLU A 577 -6.31 23.66 4.21
N ASN A 578 -6.88 22.70 4.94
CA ASN A 578 -6.69 22.50 6.38
C ASN A 578 -5.63 21.43 6.71
N LYS A 579 -4.70 21.14 5.79
CA LYS A 579 -3.77 19.99 5.87
C LYS A 579 -2.86 19.94 7.09
N GLU A 580 -2.52 21.09 7.68
CA GLU A 580 -1.76 21.16 8.95
C GLU A 580 -2.58 20.69 10.17
N HIS A 581 -3.88 20.47 10.00
CA HIS A 581 -4.80 19.96 11.02
C HIS A 581 -5.39 18.60 10.63
N ILE A 582 -5.59 18.33 9.34
CA ILE A 582 -6.23 17.11 8.82
C ILE A 582 -5.22 16.24 8.05
N PRO A 583 -4.24 15.57 8.69
CA PRO A 583 -3.19 14.78 8.04
C PRO A 583 -3.62 13.38 7.56
N GLU A 584 -4.87 12.99 7.79
CA GLU A 584 -5.46 11.72 7.35
C GLU A 584 -6.95 11.93 7.06
N MET A 585 -7.44 11.32 5.98
CA MET A 585 -8.83 11.35 5.55
C MET A 585 -9.21 9.96 5.03
N VAL A 586 -10.26 9.37 5.59
CA VAL A 586 -10.75 8.03 5.23
C VAL A 586 -12.26 8.09 5.06
N GLY A 587 -12.76 7.94 3.84
CA GLY A 587 -14.19 7.91 3.62
C GLY A 587 -14.60 7.30 2.30
N MET A 588 -15.91 7.11 2.19
CA MET A 588 -16.56 6.60 1.00
C MET A 588 -16.80 7.75 0.02
N PHE A 589 -16.51 7.51 -1.26
CA PHE A 589 -16.74 8.43 -2.38
C PHE A 589 -17.41 7.65 -3.52
N GLN A 590 -17.90 8.37 -4.53
CA GLN A 590 -18.15 7.80 -5.86
C GLN A 590 -16.87 7.12 -6.39
N LYS A 591 -17.02 6.04 -7.15
CA LYS A 591 -15.95 5.13 -7.60
C LYS A 591 -14.96 5.88 -8.51
N GLU A 592 -15.49 6.73 -9.37
CA GLU A 592 -14.82 7.63 -10.33
C GLU A 592 -14.04 8.72 -9.58
N VAL A 593 -14.63 9.26 -8.50
CA VAL A 593 -13.98 10.25 -7.62
C VAL A 593 -12.86 9.60 -6.81
N ALA A 594 -13.08 8.40 -6.27
CA ALA A 594 -12.06 7.63 -5.56
C ALA A 594 -10.90 7.24 -6.48
N GLU A 595 -11.18 6.78 -7.71
CA GLU A 595 -10.18 6.48 -8.72
C GLU A 595 -9.41 7.73 -9.14
N ARG A 596 -10.10 8.86 -9.39
CA ARG A 596 -9.47 10.17 -9.64
C ARG A 596 -8.62 10.63 -8.44
N LEU A 597 -9.02 10.33 -7.21
CA LEU A 597 -8.23 10.60 -6.00
C LEU A 597 -7.00 9.70 -5.85
N VAL A 598 -6.94 8.51 -6.44
CA VAL A 598 -5.79 7.58 -6.28
C VAL A 598 -4.96 7.35 -7.54
N ALA A 599 -5.44 7.82 -8.69
CA ALA A 599 -4.82 7.73 -10.00
C ALA A 599 -3.31 8.05 -9.93
N GLY A 600 -2.49 7.25 -10.62
CA GLY A 600 -1.06 7.49 -10.76
C GLY A 600 -0.74 8.33 -12.00
N PRO A 601 0.42 9.04 -12.03
CA PRO A 601 0.86 9.77 -13.21
C PRO A 601 0.84 8.90 -14.47
N GLY A 602 0.11 9.33 -15.51
CA GLY A 602 -0.04 8.60 -16.76
C GLY A 602 -1.23 7.62 -16.83
N SER A 603 -2.27 7.82 -16.02
CA SER A 603 -3.57 7.12 -16.16
C SER A 603 -4.67 8.10 -16.59
N LYS A 604 -5.70 7.64 -17.33
CA LYS A 604 -6.79 8.51 -17.87
C LYS A 604 -7.57 9.29 -16.78
N THR A 605 -7.54 8.81 -15.54
CA THR A 605 -8.17 9.42 -14.36
C THR A 605 -7.23 10.32 -13.54
N TYR A 606 -5.97 10.53 -13.98
CA TYR A 606 -5.02 11.41 -13.31
C TYR A 606 -5.30 12.88 -13.64
N GLY A 607 -5.67 13.66 -12.62
CA GLY A 607 -6.00 15.09 -12.76
C GLY A 607 -5.67 15.90 -11.50
N ILE A 608 -6.22 17.11 -11.40
CA ILE A 608 -5.82 18.07 -10.35
C ILE A 608 -6.03 17.55 -8.92
N LEU A 609 -7.10 16.80 -8.65
CA LEU A 609 -7.31 16.14 -7.34
C LEU A 609 -6.24 15.09 -7.04
N SER A 610 -5.83 14.30 -8.06
CA SER A 610 -4.75 13.32 -7.92
C SER A 610 -3.43 14.01 -7.56
N VAL A 611 -3.08 15.09 -8.28
CA VAL A 611 -1.85 15.86 -8.12
C VAL A 611 -1.80 16.58 -6.77
N LEU A 612 -2.87 17.30 -6.39
CA LEU A 612 -2.92 18.04 -5.14
C LEU A 612 -2.92 17.12 -3.93
N CYS A 613 -3.59 15.97 -4.00
CA CYS A 613 -3.46 14.97 -2.97
C CYS A 613 -2.04 14.38 -2.94
N ASP A 614 -1.39 14.04 -4.07
CA ASP A 614 -0.01 13.49 -4.05
C ASP A 614 1.02 14.48 -3.49
N ALA A 615 0.77 15.78 -3.66
CA ALA A 615 1.64 16.84 -3.15
C ALA A 615 1.64 16.95 -1.61
N PHE A 616 0.60 16.43 -0.93
CA PHE A 616 0.40 16.62 0.52
C PHE A 616 0.03 15.35 1.31
N TYR A 617 -0.38 14.26 0.65
CA TYR A 617 -0.96 13.05 1.23
C TYR A 617 -0.48 11.78 0.51
N GLU A 618 -0.52 10.66 1.23
CA GLU A 618 -0.50 9.34 0.58
C GLU A 618 -1.93 8.90 0.28
N ARG A 619 -2.14 8.43 -0.95
CA ARG A 619 -3.47 8.14 -1.52
C ARG A 619 -3.64 6.62 -1.67
N GLU A 620 -4.80 6.11 -1.28
CA GLU A 620 -5.11 4.67 -1.35
C GLU A 620 -6.62 4.43 -1.56
N TYR A 621 -6.97 3.55 -2.50
CA TYR A 621 -8.36 3.13 -2.76
C TYR A 621 -8.59 1.82 -2.00
N LEU A 622 -9.27 1.88 -0.86
CA LEU A 622 -9.39 0.73 0.05
C LEU A 622 -10.13 -0.43 -0.62
N PHE A 623 -11.41 -0.26 -0.95
CA PHE A 623 -12.22 -1.24 -1.68
C PHE A 623 -13.45 -0.55 -2.29
N THR A 624 -14.08 -1.23 -3.24
CA THR A 624 -15.38 -0.83 -3.79
C THR A 624 -16.46 -1.35 -2.86
N VAL A 625 -17.36 -0.49 -2.38
CA VAL A 625 -18.58 -0.96 -1.69
C VAL A 625 -19.53 -1.42 -2.78
N GLU A 626 -19.98 -2.67 -2.72
CA GLU A 626 -20.84 -3.24 -3.77
C GLU A 626 -22.24 -2.60 -3.72
N ALA A 627 -22.86 -2.37 -4.88
CA ALA A 627 -24.12 -1.64 -4.97
C ALA A 627 -25.21 -2.19 -4.04
N HIS A 628 -25.29 -3.51 -3.90
CA HIS A 628 -26.27 -4.20 -3.07
C HIS A 628 -26.07 -4.03 -1.54
N GLU A 629 -24.96 -3.44 -1.09
CA GLU A 629 -24.71 -3.13 0.32
C GLU A 629 -25.28 -1.75 0.75
N PHE A 630 -25.53 -0.86 -0.22
CA PHE A 630 -26.21 0.40 0.04
C PHE A 630 -27.73 0.21 0.17
N SER A 631 -28.40 1.14 0.85
CA SER A 631 -29.84 1.12 1.07
C SER A 631 -30.42 2.52 0.84
N PRO A 632 -30.90 2.86 -0.37
CA PRO A 632 -30.98 2.00 -1.58
C PRO A 632 -29.64 1.85 -2.34
N PRO A 633 -29.53 0.86 -3.26
CA PRO A 633 -28.37 0.68 -4.14
C PRO A 633 -28.09 1.84 -5.12
N PRO A 634 -26.82 2.20 -5.38
CA PRO A 634 -26.42 2.91 -6.61
C PRO A 634 -26.54 1.99 -7.84
N LYS A 635 -26.51 2.57 -9.03
CA LYS A 635 -26.65 1.89 -10.33
C LYS A 635 -25.28 1.78 -11.00
N ASP A 636 -24.78 0.57 -11.21
CA ASP A 636 -23.55 0.26 -11.98
C ASP A 636 -24.01 -0.65 -13.12
N PHE A 637 -23.81 -0.26 -14.39
CA PHE A 637 -24.53 -0.86 -15.52
C PHE A 637 -23.87 -2.14 -16.02
N ASP A 638 -24.26 -3.28 -15.44
CA ASP A 638 -23.79 -4.58 -15.92
C ASP A 638 -24.30 -4.89 -17.34
N LYS A 639 -23.65 -5.84 -18.03
CA LYS A 639 -24.00 -6.17 -19.41
C LYS A 639 -25.41 -6.77 -19.55
N ASP A 640 -25.92 -7.46 -18.54
CA ASP A 640 -27.28 -8.00 -18.59
C ASP A 640 -28.32 -6.87 -18.45
N PHE A 641 -28.00 -5.77 -17.76
CA PHE A 641 -28.75 -4.51 -17.80
C PHE A 641 -28.67 -3.84 -19.19
N ILE A 642 -27.46 -3.63 -19.75
CA ILE A 642 -27.31 -2.97 -21.07
C ILE A 642 -28.06 -3.75 -22.17
N ASP A 643 -27.85 -5.06 -22.27
CA ASP A 643 -28.50 -5.94 -23.27
C ASP A 643 -30.04 -5.98 -23.10
N GLN A 644 -30.56 -5.67 -21.91
CA GLN A 644 -32.00 -5.59 -21.63
C GLN A 644 -32.56 -4.16 -21.79
N PHE A 645 -31.78 -3.12 -21.52
CA PHE A 645 -32.14 -1.71 -21.66
C PHE A 645 -32.19 -1.30 -23.13
N GLU A 646 -31.18 -1.68 -23.94
CA GLU A 646 -31.20 -1.58 -25.41
C GLU A 646 -32.48 -2.22 -25.98
N LYS A 647 -32.81 -3.41 -25.48
CA LYS A 647 -34.00 -4.14 -25.89
C LYS A 647 -35.31 -3.46 -25.46
N ASP A 648 -35.40 -2.92 -24.25
CA ASP A 648 -36.60 -2.22 -23.77
C ASP A 648 -36.78 -0.84 -24.43
N LEU A 649 -35.70 -0.16 -24.82
CA LEU A 649 -35.75 1.01 -25.71
C LEU A 649 -36.37 0.63 -27.06
N CYS A 650 -35.81 -0.37 -27.75
CA CYS A 650 -36.29 -0.83 -29.06
C CYS A 650 -37.70 -1.47 -29.03
N GLU A 651 -38.12 -2.09 -27.92
CA GLU A 651 -39.50 -2.56 -27.72
C GLU A 651 -40.44 -1.46 -27.15
N ASN A 652 -39.93 -0.25 -26.90
CA ASN A 652 -40.64 0.91 -26.33
C ASN A 652 -41.37 0.58 -25.01
N ASN A 653 -40.66 -0.14 -24.13
CA ASN A 653 -41.13 -0.71 -22.86
C ASN A 653 -40.42 -0.03 -21.68
N LEU A 654 -40.58 1.29 -21.56
CA LEU A 654 -39.72 2.15 -20.75
C LEU A 654 -40.08 2.21 -19.25
N GLU A 655 -41.26 1.73 -18.86
CA GLU A 655 -41.76 1.76 -17.47
C GLU A 655 -40.79 1.16 -16.41
N PRO A 656 -40.00 0.10 -16.67
CA PRO A 656 -39.00 -0.42 -15.73
C PRO A 656 -37.79 0.49 -15.52
N HIS A 657 -37.46 1.33 -16.51
CA HIS A 657 -36.22 2.11 -16.58
C HIS A 657 -36.47 3.61 -16.42
N LYS A 658 -37.71 4.01 -16.15
CA LYS A 658 -38.08 5.42 -16.02
C LYS A 658 -37.32 6.14 -14.89
N GLU A 659 -37.17 5.49 -13.73
CA GLU A 659 -36.35 5.95 -12.59
C GLU A 659 -34.84 5.90 -12.88
N PHE A 660 -34.40 5.30 -14.00
CA PHE A 660 -33.04 5.46 -14.50
C PHE A 660 -32.93 6.72 -15.39
N ILE A 661 -33.82 6.89 -16.36
CA ILE A 661 -33.78 8.03 -17.30
C ILE A 661 -34.03 9.39 -16.59
N GLU A 662 -34.91 9.46 -15.59
CA GLU A 662 -35.24 10.73 -14.90
C GLU A 662 -34.24 11.17 -13.80
N ASP A 663 -33.36 10.29 -13.29
CA ASP A 663 -32.51 10.54 -12.09
C ASP A 663 -30.99 10.38 -12.32
N SER A 664 -30.51 10.17 -13.57
CA SER A 664 -29.09 9.90 -13.86
C SER A 664 -28.31 11.12 -14.37
N HIS A 665 -26.98 11.11 -14.22
CA HIS A 665 -26.12 12.18 -14.70
C HIS A 665 -25.96 12.11 -16.24
N PRO A 666 -25.77 13.23 -16.96
CA PRO A 666 -25.47 13.23 -18.39
C PRO A 666 -24.33 12.29 -18.79
N ALA A 667 -23.22 12.32 -18.05
CA ALA A 667 -22.08 11.40 -18.22
C ALA A 667 -22.49 9.90 -18.12
N ASP A 668 -23.38 9.54 -17.20
CA ASP A 668 -23.85 8.15 -17.04
C ASP A 668 -24.65 7.71 -18.28
N LEU A 669 -25.48 8.61 -18.82
CA LEU A 669 -26.27 8.39 -20.02
C LEU A 669 -25.38 8.32 -21.27
N ALA A 670 -24.34 9.16 -21.37
CA ALA A 670 -23.34 9.13 -22.44
C ALA A 670 -22.50 7.84 -22.44
N GLU A 671 -22.15 7.29 -21.27
CA GLU A 671 -21.50 5.97 -21.15
C GLU A 671 -22.43 4.83 -21.61
N VAL A 672 -23.74 4.91 -21.35
CA VAL A 672 -24.72 3.93 -21.84
C VAL A 672 -24.94 4.06 -23.36
N ILE A 673 -25.08 5.28 -23.89
CA ILE A 673 -25.18 5.56 -25.33
C ILE A 673 -23.96 5.02 -26.10
N SER A 674 -22.78 5.08 -25.50
CA SER A 674 -21.53 4.56 -26.07
C SER A 674 -21.46 3.02 -26.12
N GLN A 675 -22.42 2.30 -25.53
CA GLN A 675 -22.42 0.84 -25.41
C GLN A 675 -23.62 0.13 -26.07
N ILE A 676 -24.72 0.84 -26.33
CA ILE A 676 -25.91 0.34 -27.03
C ILE A 676 -25.84 0.54 -28.55
N ASP A 677 -26.73 -0.09 -29.30
CA ASP A 677 -26.86 0.15 -30.74
C ASP A 677 -27.42 1.57 -31.08
N PHE A 678 -27.22 2.01 -32.32
CA PHE A 678 -27.60 3.36 -32.75
C PHE A 678 -29.11 3.61 -32.79
N GLU A 679 -29.92 2.57 -33.00
CA GLU A 679 -31.38 2.70 -33.00
C GLU A 679 -31.86 2.89 -31.54
N ALA A 680 -31.30 2.15 -30.59
CA ALA A 680 -31.54 2.37 -29.15
C ALA A 680 -31.02 3.73 -28.67
N ALA A 681 -29.85 4.19 -29.16
CA ALA A 681 -29.30 5.51 -28.82
C ALA A 681 -30.21 6.66 -29.28
N GLN A 682 -30.70 6.65 -30.53
CA GLN A 682 -31.68 7.65 -30.99
C GLN A 682 -32.97 7.61 -30.17
N ASN A 683 -33.51 6.41 -29.88
CA ASN A 683 -34.69 6.25 -29.02
C ASN A 683 -34.47 6.76 -27.58
N LEU A 684 -33.23 6.78 -27.06
CA LEU A 684 -32.93 7.35 -25.75
C LEU A 684 -32.86 8.88 -25.80
N MET A 685 -32.22 9.45 -26.81
CA MET A 685 -32.14 10.91 -27.00
C MET A 685 -33.54 11.55 -27.12
N GLU A 686 -34.46 10.94 -27.90
CA GLU A 686 -35.87 11.40 -28.02
C GLU A 686 -36.66 11.43 -26.68
N LEU A 687 -36.13 10.86 -25.59
CA LEU A 687 -36.78 10.80 -24.27
C LEU A 687 -36.22 11.82 -23.26
N LEU A 688 -35.10 12.46 -23.56
CA LEU A 688 -34.44 13.40 -22.64
C LEU A 688 -35.09 14.80 -22.69
N PRO A 689 -35.04 15.58 -21.59
CA PRO A 689 -35.20 17.02 -21.66
C PRO A 689 -34.04 17.65 -22.44
N ALA A 690 -34.31 18.65 -23.28
CA ALA A 690 -33.30 19.33 -24.11
C ALA A 690 -32.07 19.83 -23.32
N GLU A 691 -32.28 20.28 -22.07
CA GLU A 691 -31.22 20.65 -21.12
C GLU A 691 -30.23 19.49 -20.92
N VAL A 692 -30.72 18.29 -20.59
CA VAL A 692 -29.92 17.07 -20.37
C VAL A 692 -29.41 16.50 -21.70
N GLU A 693 -30.19 16.61 -22.77
CA GLU A 693 -29.81 16.18 -24.13
C GLU A 693 -28.53 16.86 -24.61
N ALA A 694 -28.40 18.16 -24.36
CA ALA A 694 -27.23 18.96 -24.69
C ALA A 694 -26.00 18.53 -23.87
N GLU A 695 -26.13 18.42 -22.54
CA GLU A 695 -25.06 17.94 -21.65
C GLU A 695 -24.57 16.52 -22.05
N VAL A 696 -25.50 15.62 -22.39
CA VAL A 696 -25.20 14.25 -22.83
C VAL A 696 -24.37 14.23 -24.11
N LEU A 697 -24.64 15.12 -25.08
CA LEU A 697 -23.90 15.18 -26.34
C LEU A 697 -22.45 15.64 -26.15
N MET A 698 -22.17 16.54 -25.19
CA MET A 698 -20.80 16.99 -24.92
C MET A 698 -19.97 15.89 -24.25
N GLU A 699 -20.55 15.12 -23.32
CA GLU A 699 -19.91 13.98 -22.64
C GLU A 699 -19.62 12.78 -23.58
N LEU A 700 -20.11 12.77 -24.82
CA LEU A 700 -19.82 11.70 -25.79
C LEU A 700 -18.37 11.76 -26.30
N ASN A 701 -17.57 10.79 -25.84
CA ASN A 701 -16.17 10.56 -26.22
C ASN A 701 -15.97 10.05 -27.68
N ASN A 702 -16.95 10.24 -28.57
CA ASN A 702 -16.98 9.67 -29.92
C ASN A 702 -17.65 10.63 -30.91
N GLU A 703 -16.84 11.44 -31.59
CA GLU A 703 -17.25 12.41 -32.62
C GLU A 703 -18.12 11.76 -33.73
N ASP A 704 -17.70 10.59 -34.24
CA ASP A 704 -18.42 9.83 -35.27
C ASP A 704 -19.82 9.39 -34.81
N LEU A 705 -20.06 9.26 -33.49
CA LEU A 705 -21.37 8.98 -32.91
C LEU A 705 -22.16 10.27 -32.64
N ARG A 706 -21.53 11.29 -32.04
CA ARG A 706 -22.13 12.62 -31.80
C ARG A 706 -22.66 13.23 -33.10
N ALA A 707 -21.80 13.33 -34.12
CA ALA A 707 -22.15 13.89 -35.43
C ALA A 707 -23.29 13.13 -36.14
N ARG A 708 -23.44 11.82 -35.87
CA ARG A 708 -24.52 10.99 -36.41
C ARG A 708 -25.83 11.08 -35.63
N LEU A 709 -25.80 11.35 -34.33
CA LEU A 709 -27.02 11.59 -33.54
C LEU A 709 -27.67 12.92 -33.96
N ILE A 710 -26.87 13.95 -34.23
CA ILE A 710 -27.33 15.28 -34.68
C ILE A 710 -27.55 15.41 -36.21
N GLU A 711 -27.30 14.36 -37.01
CA GLU A 711 -27.37 14.43 -38.50
C GLU A 711 -28.78 14.79 -39.03
N ASP A 712 -29.84 14.37 -38.33
CA ASP A 712 -31.23 14.64 -38.71
C ASP A 712 -31.79 15.98 -38.18
N TYR A 713 -31.05 16.71 -37.33
CA TYR A 713 -31.53 17.94 -36.68
C TYR A 713 -31.43 19.15 -37.62
N THR A 714 -32.43 20.03 -37.63
CA THR A 714 -32.31 21.31 -38.36
C THR A 714 -31.49 22.33 -37.58
N GLY A 715 -30.90 23.30 -38.27
CA GLY A 715 -30.25 24.46 -37.62
C GLY A 715 -31.21 25.44 -36.91
N GLU A 716 -32.50 25.10 -36.77
CA GLU A 716 -33.45 25.77 -35.86
C GLU A 716 -33.63 24.95 -34.56
N GLU A 717 -33.53 23.61 -34.62
CA GLU A 717 -33.53 22.71 -33.47
C GLU A 717 -32.18 22.71 -32.75
N ILE A 718 -31.05 22.58 -33.47
CA ILE A 718 -29.70 22.67 -32.87
C ILE A 718 -29.51 24.00 -32.11
N ALA A 719 -30.11 25.10 -32.57
CA ALA A 719 -30.03 26.38 -31.89
C ALA A 719 -30.79 26.39 -30.56
N ARG A 720 -32.06 25.95 -30.57
CA ARG A 720 -32.99 26.01 -29.44
C ARG A 720 -32.78 24.90 -28.41
N ASP A 721 -32.56 23.68 -28.88
CA ASP A 721 -32.57 22.49 -28.05
C ASP A 721 -31.16 22.15 -27.53
N LEU A 722 -30.10 22.55 -28.25
CA LEU A 722 -28.71 22.28 -27.86
C LEU A 722 -27.96 23.57 -27.46
N VAL A 723 -27.74 24.49 -28.39
CA VAL A 723 -26.83 25.65 -28.19
C VAL A 723 -27.36 26.66 -27.16
N GLU A 724 -28.67 26.84 -27.01
CA GLU A 724 -29.25 27.69 -25.96
C GLU A 724 -29.13 27.07 -24.54
N ASN A 725 -28.70 25.80 -24.42
CA ASN A 725 -28.56 25.07 -23.15
C ASN A 725 -27.10 24.73 -22.77
N LEU A 726 -26.10 25.28 -23.47
CA LEU A 726 -24.66 25.03 -23.23
C LEU A 726 -23.90 26.31 -22.83
N ASP A 727 -22.82 26.16 -22.05
CA ASP A 727 -21.82 27.22 -21.82
C ASP A 727 -21.11 27.56 -23.17
N SER A 728 -20.56 28.77 -23.31
CA SER A 728 -20.24 29.29 -24.65
C SER A 728 -19.02 28.67 -25.33
N ASP A 729 -18.13 28.00 -24.58
CA ASP A 729 -17.06 27.14 -25.07
C ASP A 729 -17.63 25.84 -25.69
N ASP A 730 -18.39 25.06 -24.92
CA ASP A 730 -19.04 23.82 -25.41
C ASP A 730 -19.88 24.06 -26.67
N ALA A 731 -20.66 25.15 -26.66
CA ALA A 731 -21.46 25.57 -27.79
C ALA A 731 -20.61 25.98 -29.01
N ALA A 732 -19.42 26.54 -28.82
CA ALA A 732 -18.53 26.89 -29.92
C ALA A 732 -17.89 25.63 -30.56
N ASP A 733 -17.55 24.63 -29.74
CA ASP A 733 -16.96 23.38 -30.22
C ASP A 733 -17.99 22.48 -30.92
N LEU A 734 -19.21 22.35 -30.37
CA LEU A 734 -20.33 21.71 -31.08
C LEU A 734 -20.62 22.40 -32.41
N ILE A 735 -20.62 23.75 -32.46
CA ILE A 735 -20.76 24.48 -33.73
C ILE A 735 -19.53 24.29 -34.63
N ASN A 736 -18.36 23.96 -34.10
CA ASN A 736 -17.16 23.74 -34.93
C ASN A 736 -17.21 22.46 -35.76
N GLU A 737 -17.85 21.39 -35.27
CA GLU A 737 -18.06 20.14 -36.00
C GLU A 737 -19.06 20.26 -37.17
N LEU A 738 -20.02 21.18 -37.08
CA LEU A 738 -21.13 21.28 -38.03
C LEU A 738 -20.71 21.74 -39.44
N ALA A 739 -21.51 21.36 -40.45
CA ALA A 739 -21.33 21.81 -41.82
C ALA A 739 -21.44 23.34 -41.95
N ASP A 740 -20.62 23.91 -42.83
CA ASP A 740 -20.39 25.36 -42.97
C ASP A 740 -21.67 26.18 -43.28
N ASP A 741 -22.70 25.56 -43.88
CA ASP A 741 -24.04 26.15 -44.06
C ASP A 741 -24.95 25.98 -42.83
N VAL A 742 -24.88 24.85 -42.12
CA VAL A 742 -25.59 24.61 -40.84
C VAL A 742 -25.10 25.57 -39.75
N LYS A 743 -23.79 25.78 -39.60
CA LYS A 743 -23.21 26.78 -38.65
C LYS A 743 -23.87 28.16 -38.80
N LYS A 744 -24.12 28.57 -40.06
CA LYS A 744 -24.72 29.87 -40.40
C LYS A 744 -26.22 29.90 -40.15
N GLN A 745 -26.91 28.76 -40.20
CA GLN A 745 -28.31 28.67 -39.80
C GLN A 745 -28.42 28.78 -38.28
N VAL A 746 -27.69 27.97 -37.52
CA VAL A 746 -27.69 27.97 -36.04
C VAL A 746 -27.46 29.37 -35.47
N LEU A 747 -26.36 30.04 -35.85
CA LEU A 747 -26.03 31.40 -35.41
C LEU A 747 -27.06 32.48 -35.85
N SER A 748 -27.97 32.15 -36.77
CA SER A 748 -29.05 33.04 -37.21
C SER A 748 -30.42 32.76 -36.56
N SER A 749 -30.54 31.62 -35.86
CA SER A 749 -31.78 31.14 -35.23
C SER A 749 -31.88 31.49 -33.75
N LEU A 750 -30.75 31.68 -33.05
CA LEU A 750 -30.67 31.95 -31.60
C LEU A 750 -31.50 33.16 -31.16
N GLU A 751 -32.28 33.01 -30.09
CA GLU A 751 -33.11 34.07 -29.52
C GLU A 751 -32.26 35.18 -28.90
N ASP A 752 -31.18 34.87 -28.18
CA ASP A 752 -30.25 35.91 -27.68
C ASP A 752 -29.19 36.32 -28.71
N GLN A 753 -29.34 37.57 -29.15
CA GLN A 753 -28.43 38.24 -30.07
C GLN A 753 -27.09 38.62 -29.43
N GLN A 754 -26.94 38.55 -28.10
CA GLN A 754 -25.66 38.70 -27.41
C GLN A 754 -24.90 37.37 -27.42
N GLN A 755 -25.49 36.26 -26.95
CA GLN A 755 -24.91 34.91 -27.05
C GLN A 755 -24.47 34.59 -28.50
N ALA A 756 -25.34 34.83 -29.50
CA ALA A 756 -25.01 34.62 -30.91
C ALA A 756 -23.81 35.45 -31.41
N GLN A 757 -23.59 36.65 -30.85
CA GLN A 757 -22.44 37.49 -31.18
C GLN A 757 -21.17 37.01 -30.47
N ASP A 758 -21.27 36.50 -29.25
CA ASP A 758 -20.11 36.02 -28.48
C ASP A 758 -19.62 34.66 -28.98
N LEU A 759 -20.50 33.72 -29.31
CA LEU A 759 -20.17 32.48 -30.06
C LEU A 759 -19.48 32.81 -31.41
N ALA A 760 -20.00 33.79 -32.15
CA ALA A 760 -19.39 34.27 -33.39
C ALA A 760 -18.04 34.99 -33.20
N ASN A 761 -17.62 35.30 -31.97
CA ASN A 761 -16.27 35.75 -31.63
C ASN A 761 -15.35 34.58 -31.26
N LEU A 762 -15.85 33.53 -30.60
CA LEU A 762 -15.09 32.33 -30.23
C LEU A 762 -14.65 31.53 -31.48
N LEU A 763 -15.57 31.33 -32.43
CA LEU A 763 -15.35 30.65 -33.73
C LEU A 763 -14.34 31.33 -34.68
N VAL A 764 -13.59 32.34 -34.20
CA VAL A 764 -12.51 33.03 -34.92
C VAL A 764 -11.12 32.61 -34.41
N TYR A 765 -11.03 32.01 -33.22
CA TYR A 765 -9.78 31.50 -32.66
C TYR A 765 -9.47 30.09 -33.19
N PRO A 766 -8.20 29.72 -33.41
CA PRO A 766 -7.83 28.33 -33.71
C PRO A 766 -7.99 27.44 -32.46
N GLU A 767 -8.38 26.18 -32.66
CA GLU A 767 -8.64 25.18 -31.61
C GLU A 767 -7.54 25.14 -30.53
N ASN A 768 -6.26 25.02 -30.91
CA ASN A 768 -5.13 24.96 -29.97
C ASN A 768 -4.75 26.34 -29.35
N THR A 769 -5.71 27.21 -29.03
CA THR A 769 -5.45 28.52 -28.41
C THR A 769 -6.36 28.87 -27.24
N ALA A 770 -5.85 29.76 -26.39
CA ALA A 770 -6.53 30.33 -25.21
C ALA A 770 -7.82 31.13 -25.50
N GLY A 771 -8.24 31.23 -26.76
CA GLY A 771 -9.48 31.88 -27.21
C GLY A 771 -10.52 30.91 -27.76
N ALA A 772 -10.15 29.65 -28.03
CA ALA A 772 -11.10 28.56 -28.27
C ALA A 772 -11.57 27.98 -26.94
N LEU A 773 -10.61 27.61 -26.07
CA LEU A 773 -10.83 27.15 -24.69
C LEU A 773 -11.34 28.26 -23.75
N MET A 774 -12.32 29.11 -24.12
CA MET A 774 -12.83 30.14 -23.20
C MET A 774 -14.34 30.40 -23.23
N GLY A 775 -15.00 30.10 -22.12
CA GLY A 775 -16.33 30.59 -21.80
C GLY A 775 -16.35 32.10 -21.57
N THR A 776 -17.39 32.76 -22.04
CA THR A 776 -17.61 34.21 -21.90
C THR A 776 -18.44 34.58 -20.66
N GLU A 777 -19.02 33.57 -20.01
CA GLU A 777 -19.89 33.63 -18.84
C GLU A 777 -19.10 34.03 -17.59
N LEU A 778 -19.06 35.32 -17.28
CA LEU A 778 -18.25 35.84 -16.16
C LEU A 778 -18.89 37.01 -15.41
N ILE A 779 -18.70 37.01 -14.08
CA ILE A 779 -19.11 38.13 -13.22
C ILE A 779 -18.02 39.21 -13.21
N LYS A 780 -18.37 40.36 -13.78
CA LYS A 780 -17.55 41.58 -13.85
C LYS A 780 -18.10 42.68 -12.95
N VAL A 781 -17.23 43.29 -12.14
CA VAL A 781 -17.60 44.35 -11.20
C VAL A 781 -16.68 45.56 -11.34
N GLN A 782 -17.27 46.76 -11.37
CA GLN A 782 -16.50 48.00 -11.49
C GLN A 782 -15.80 48.34 -10.18
N SER A 783 -14.50 48.62 -10.26
CA SER A 783 -13.67 49.09 -9.14
C SER A 783 -14.21 50.37 -8.48
N SER A 784 -14.95 51.20 -9.22
CA SER A 784 -15.59 52.43 -8.76
C SER A 784 -16.86 52.22 -7.90
N TRP A 785 -17.45 51.02 -7.90
CA TRP A 785 -18.65 50.72 -7.12
C TRP A 785 -18.36 50.64 -5.60
N ARG A 786 -19.42 50.68 -4.79
CA ARG A 786 -19.39 50.32 -3.37
C ARG A 786 -19.92 48.91 -3.16
N VAL A 787 -19.53 48.24 -2.08
CA VAL A 787 -19.96 46.87 -1.72
C VAL A 787 -21.47 46.64 -1.90
N LEU A 788 -22.34 47.56 -1.47
CA LEU A 788 -23.80 47.43 -1.65
C LEU A 788 -24.25 47.41 -3.12
N GLN A 789 -23.63 48.25 -3.96
CA GLN A 789 -23.91 48.29 -5.39
C GLN A 789 -23.33 47.06 -6.10
N CYS A 790 -22.11 46.67 -5.73
CA CYS A 790 -21.47 45.45 -6.22
C CYS A 790 -22.35 44.22 -5.99
N VAL A 791 -22.85 43.98 -4.78
CA VAL A 791 -23.76 42.86 -4.48
C VAL A 791 -25.06 42.95 -5.28
N LYS A 792 -25.58 44.15 -5.57
CA LYS A 792 -26.80 44.32 -6.39
C LYS A 792 -26.54 43.98 -7.86
N GLU A 793 -25.51 44.55 -8.49
CA GLU A 793 -25.25 44.33 -9.92
C GLU A 793 -24.61 42.96 -10.20
N MET A 794 -23.96 42.33 -9.21
CA MET A 794 -23.56 40.91 -9.28
C MET A 794 -24.79 39.99 -9.30
N ARG A 795 -25.80 40.24 -8.46
CA ARG A 795 -27.03 39.42 -8.45
C ARG A 795 -27.79 39.47 -9.77
N LYS A 796 -27.69 40.57 -10.52
CA LYS A 796 -28.29 40.69 -11.86
C LYS A 796 -27.44 40.05 -12.97
N GLN A 797 -26.18 39.68 -12.68
CA GLN A 797 -25.35 38.85 -13.58
C GLN A 797 -25.56 37.36 -13.26
N ALA A 798 -25.66 37.01 -11.97
CA ALA A 798 -26.03 35.67 -11.49
C ALA A 798 -27.56 35.39 -11.53
N GLU A 799 -28.29 36.08 -12.40
CA GLU A 799 -29.62 35.66 -12.87
C GLU A 799 -29.49 34.88 -14.19
N ASP A 800 -28.36 35.06 -14.89
CA ASP A 800 -28.11 34.62 -16.27
C ASP A 800 -26.78 33.79 -16.35
N ILE A 801 -26.33 33.18 -15.22
CA ILE A 801 -25.08 32.39 -15.11
C ILE A 801 -25.27 31.26 -14.07
N GLU A 802 -25.05 30.01 -14.49
CA GLU A 802 -25.03 28.79 -13.67
C GLU A 802 -24.00 28.85 -12.52
N GLN A 803 -22.70 28.89 -12.88
CA GLN A 803 -21.60 28.73 -11.92
C GLN A 803 -20.69 29.98 -11.83
N VAL A 804 -20.37 30.40 -10.60
CA VAL A 804 -19.59 31.63 -10.33
C VAL A 804 -18.18 31.29 -9.85
N HIS A 805 -17.31 30.91 -10.79
CA HIS A 805 -15.91 30.54 -10.53
C HIS A 805 -15.08 31.71 -9.96
N ALA A 806 -15.27 32.93 -10.47
CA ALA A 806 -14.57 34.12 -10.02
C ALA A 806 -15.37 35.42 -10.19
N ILE A 807 -14.98 36.45 -9.43
CA ILE A 807 -15.51 37.82 -9.55
C ILE A 807 -14.36 38.72 -9.99
N TYR A 808 -14.39 39.15 -11.24
CA TYR A 808 -13.35 39.97 -11.85
C TYR A 808 -13.61 41.46 -11.63
N VAL A 809 -12.58 42.19 -11.21
CA VAL A 809 -12.65 43.64 -10.97
C VAL A 809 -12.05 44.37 -12.17
N VAL A 810 -12.83 45.28 -12.74
CA VAL A 810 -12.48 46.03 -13.95
C VAL A 810 -12.53 47.54 -13.75
N ASP A 811 -12.02 48.27 -14.75
CA ASP A 811 -12.18 49.72 -14.90
C ASP A 811 -13.32 50.08 -15.87
N GLU A 812 -13.51 51.38 -16.11
CA GLU A 812 -14.55 51.92 -17.02
C GLU A 812 -14.35 51.52 -18.50
N ASN A 813 -13.24 50.87 -18.85
CA ASN A 813 -12.87 50.38 -20.19
C ASN A 813 -12.84 48.85 -20.28
N ASN A 814 -13.33 48.13 -19.27
CA ASN A 814 -13.23 46.66 -19.09
C ASN A 814 -11.79 46.12 -18.95
N MET A 815 -10.81 46.96 -18.61
CA MET A 815 -9.44 46.51 -18.30
C MET A 815 -9.46 45.63 -17.04
N LEU A 816 -8.81 44.47 -17.09
CA LEU A 816 -8.70 43.59 -15.92
C LEU A 816 -7.77 44.24 -14.87
N LEU A 817 -8.30 44.51 -13.67
CA LEU A 817 -7.53 45.07 -12.55
C LEU A 817 -7.16 44.01 -11.51
N GLY A 818 -7.97 42.96 -11.37
CA GLY A 818 -7.83 41.99 -10.29
C GLY A 818 -9.08 41.16 -10.01
N THR A 819 -9.15 40.52 -8.84
CA THR A 819 -10.28 39.66 -8.41
C THR A 819 -10.82 40.04 -7.03
N LEU A 820 -12.09 39.72 -6.76
CA LEU A 820 -12.78 40.05 -5.50
C LEU A 820 -13.29 38.80 -4.77
N SER A 821 -12.77 38.55 -3.57
CA SER A 821 -13.21 37.42 -2.75
C SER A 821 -14.59 37.66 -2.11
N LEU A 822 -15.49 36.69 -2.23
CA LEU A 822 -16.79 36.65 -1.52
C LEU A 822 -16.62 36.82 0.01
N LYS A 823 -15.60 36.18 0.62
CA LYS A 823 -15.29 36.31 2.06
C LYS A 823 -14.99 37.76 2.44
N LYS A 824 -14.30 38.52 1.57
CA LYS A 824 -14.10 39.98 1.76
C LYS A 824 -15.39 40.78 1.52
N LEU A 825 -16.16 40.45 0.49
CA LEU A 825 -17.41 41.16 0.15
C LEU A 825 -18.45 41.08 1.27
N LEU A 826 -18.56 39.91 1.93
CA LEU A 826 -19.46 39.68 3.06
C LEU A 826 -18.99 40.31 4.39
N THR A 827 -17.68 40.39 4.63
CA THR A 827 -17.11 40.94 5.88
C THR A 827 -16.86 42.45 5.85
N THR A 828 -16.83 43.06 4.66
CA THR A 828 -16.57 44.49 4.49
C THR A 828 -17.85 45.32 4.65
N SER A 829 -17.73 46.56 5.14
CA SER A 829 -18.86 47.48 5.23
C SER A 829 -19.49 47.74 3.85
N THR A 830 -20.81 47.71 3.78
CA THR A 830 -21.63 47.98 2.58
C THR A 830 -21.35 49.33 1.91
N LYS A 831 -20.66 50.25 2.61
CA LYS A 831 -20.28 51.58 2.12
C LYS A 831 -18.86 51.65 1.52
N THR A 832 -17.99 50.66 1.73
CA THR A 832 -16.61 50.69 1.25
C THR A 832 -16.55 50.59 -0.29
N PRO A 833 -15.67 51.33 -0.99
CA PRO A 833 -15.41 51.15 -2.42
C PRO A 833 -14.75 49.81 -2.74
N ILE A 834 -15.06 49.20 -3.88
CA ILE A 834 -14.42 47.94 -4.31
C ILE A 834 -12.91 48.10 -4.51
N ALA A 835 -12.47 49.28 -4.98
CA ALA A 835 -11.06 49.67 -5.10
C ALA A 835 -10.23 49.55 -3.79
N GLU A 836 -10.85 49.53 -2.60
CA GLU A 836 -10.16 49.35 -1.31
C GLU A 836 -10.09 47.87 -0.87
N VAL A 837 -10.75 46.96 -1.59
CA VAL A 837 -11.06 45.60 -1.11
C VAL A 837 -10.47 44.50 -2.00
N PHE A 838 -10.41 44.71 -3.30
CA PHE A 838 -10.01 43.69 -4.28
C PHE A 838 -8.52 43.25 -4.19
N SER A 839 -8.19 42.15 -4.87
CA SER A 839 -6.81 41.67 -5.05
C SER A 839 -6.26 42.13 -6.39
N GLN A 840 -5.22 42.97 -6.39
CA GLN A 840 -4.49 43.36 -7.61
C GLN A 840 -3.57 42.25 -8.16
N LYS A 841 -3.47 41.11 -7.47
CA LYS A 841 -2.79 39.93 -7.99
C LYS A 841 -3.81 39.05 -8.71
N VAL A 842 -3.74 39.07 -10.03
CA VAL A 842 -4.40 38.14 -10.94
C VAL A 842 -3.39 37.75 -12.02
N THR A 843 -3.38 36.47 -12.40
CA THR A 843 -2.64 35.97 -13.56
C THR A 843 -3.64 35.85 -14.70
N SER A 844 -3.30 36.38 -15.88
CA SER A 844 -4.15 36.29 -17.07
C SER A 844 -3.32 35.82 -18.28
N ILE A 845 -4.00 35.44 -19.35
CA ILE A 845 -3.39 35.08 -20.63
C ILE A 845 -4.05 35.87 -21.77
N GLU A 846 -3.34 36.03 -22.88
CA GLU A 846 -3.89 36.65 -24.09
C GLU A 846 -4.64 35.60 -24.91
N ALA A 847 -5.80 35.91 -25.48
CA ALA A 847 -6.64 34.95 -26.22
C ALA A 847 -5.95 34.30 -27.44
N THR A 848 -4.86 34.88 -27.94
CA THR A 848 -4.04 34.32 -29.04
C THR A 848 -2.78 33.60 -28.53
N ALA A 849 -2.73 33.24 -27.25
CA ALA A 849 -1.70 32.36 -26.71
C ALA A 849 -2.02 30.90 -27.02
N ASP A 850 -0.96 30.08 -27.05
CA ASP A 850 -1.04 28.64 -27.26
C ASP A 850 -1.76 27.94 -26.08
N ALA A 851 -2.56 26.92 -26.36
CA ALA A 851 -3.23 26.12 -25.33
C ALA A 851 -2.22 25.39 -24.41
N GLU A 852 -1.05 24.98 -24.89
CA GLU A 852 0.02 24.44 -24.03
C GLU A 852 0.51 25.51 -23.03
N ASP A 853 0.54 26.79 -23.44
CA ASP A 853 0.94 27.92 -22.58
C ASP A 853 -0.18 28.34 -21.61
N VAL A 854 -1.45 27.96 -21.86
CA VAL A 854 -2.53 27.97 -20.85
C VAL A 854 -2.25 26.90 -19.80
N ALA A 855 -2.16 25.64 -20.23
CA ALA A 855 -1.98 24.47 -19.38
C ALA A 855 -0.76 24.61 -18.45
N ASN A 856 0.40 24.96 -19.03
CA ASN A 856 1.63 25.22 -18.29
C ASN A 856 1.47 26.34 -17.27
N ARG A 857 0.68 27.38 -17.53
CA ARG A 857 0.46 28.48 -16.57
C ARG A 857 -0.54 28.11 -15.47
N MET A 858 -1.62 27.40 -15.79
CA MET A 858 -2.62 26.99 -14.80
C MET A 858 -2.03 25.98 -13.82
N GLN A 859 -1.31 24.97 -14.32
CA GLN A 859 -0.55 24.02 -13.49
C GLN A 859 0.52 24.72 -12.61
N LYS A 860 1.33 25.61 -13.20
CA LYS A 860 2.45 26.28 -12.51
C LYS A 860 2.03 27.27 -11.42
N TYR A 861 0.83 27.85 -11.54
CA TYR A 861 0.33 28.84 -10.60
C TYR A 861 -0.85 28.35 -9.74
N ASP A 862 -1.23 27.08 -9.86
CA ASP A 862 -2.30 26.42 -9.10
C ASP A 862 -3.65 27.17 -9.26
N LEU A 863 -4.05 27.36 -10.52
CA LEU A 863 -5.21 28.17 -10.91
C LEU A 863 -6.38 27.26 -11.33
N VAL A 864 -7.50 27.39 -10.61
CA VAL A 864 -8.79 26.73 -10.94
C VAL A 864 -9.53 27.47 -12.06
N VAL A 865 -9.21 28.75 -12.30
CA VAL A 865 -9.77 29.55 -13.40
C VAL A 865 -8.78 30.64 -13.80
N MET A 866 -8.58 30.85 -15.10
CA MET A 866 -7.71 31.88 -15.67
C MET A 866 -8.53 32.89 -16.51
N PRO A 867 -8.51 34.20 -16.18
CA PRO A 867 -9.10 35.21 -17.04
C PRO A 867 -8.30 35.39 -18.34
N VAL A 868 -9.01 35.40 -19.46
CA VAL A 868 -8.46 35.71 -20.79
C VAL A 868 -8.65 37.19 -21.09
N VAL A 869 -7.60 37.81 -21.62
CA VAL A 869 -7.62 39.20 -22.08
C VAL A 869 -7.33 39.31 -23.57
N ASN A 870 -7.86 40.35 -24.22
CA ASN A 870 -7.43 40.71 -25.56
C ASN A 870 -6.07 41.45 -25.53
N ALA A 871 -5.49 41.72 -26.71
CA ALA A 871 -4.22 42.43 -26.86
C ALA A 871 -4.23 43.91 -26.37
N LEU A 872 -5.37 44.43 -25.86
CA LEU A 872 -5.46 45.72 -25.18
C LEU A 872 -5.46 45.57 -23.64
N GLY A 873 -5.57 44.35 -23.10
CA GLY A 873 -5.67 44.05 -21.67
C GLY A 873 -7.11 44.10 -21.12
N GLN A 874 -8.12 44.10 -21.99
CA GLN A 874 -9.52 44.02 -21.60
C GLN A 874 -9.92 42.56 -21.37
N LEU A 875 -10.69 42.29 -20.33
CA LEU A 875 -11.23 40.96 -20.03
C LEU A 875 -12.24 40.55 -21.12
N VAL A 876 -12.03 39.37 -21.72
CA VAL A 876 -12.91 38.82 -22.79
C VAL A 876 -13.54 37.48 -22.44
N GLY A 877 -12.89 36.64 -21.61
CA GLY A 877 -13.41 35.32 -21.23
C GLY A 877 -12.72 34.76 -19.97
N ARG A 878 -13.07 33.53 -19.62
CA ARG A 878 -12.42 32.68 -18.61
C ARG A 878 -12.05 31.33 -19.23
N ILE A 879 -10.99 30.72 -18.74
CA ILE A 879 -10.66 29.30 -18.95
C ILE A 879 -10.77 28.63 -17.58
N THR A 880 -11.43 27.49 -17.47
CA THR A 880 -11.47 26.72 -16.21
C THR A 880 -10.26 25.78 -16.11
N ILE A 881 -10.25 24.89 -15.13
CA ILE A 881 -9.26 23.79 -15.09
C ILE A 881 -9.78 22.54 -15.81
N ASP A 882 -11.04 22.56 -16.23
CA ASP A 882 -11.84 21.46 -16.76
C ASP A 882 -11.49 21.32 -18.25
N ASP A 883 -11.82 22.34 -19.05
CA ASP A 883 -11.41 22.52 -20.47
C ASP A 883 -9.88 22.35 -20.70
N VAL A 884 -9.06 22.72 -19.71
CA VAL A 884 -7.59 22.52 -19.75
C VAL A 884 -7.16 21.08 -19.45
N VAL A 885 -7.91 20.32 -18.65
CA VAL A 885 -7.62 18.91 -18.39
C VAL A 885 -7.91 18.06 -19.62
N ASP A 886 -8.95 18.39 -20.38
CA ASP A 886 -9.32 17.65 -21.58
C ASP A 886 -8.38 17.96 -22.76
N PHE A 887 -8.02 19.23 -23.01
CA PHE A 887 -6.92 19.57 -23.93
C PHE A 887 -5.61 18.80 -23.62
N ILE A 888 -5.26 18.60 -22.33
CA ILE A 888 -4.07 17.84 -21.92
C ILE A 888 -4.19 16.33 -22.23
N ARG A 889 -5.42 15.78 -22.26
CA ARG A 889 -5.65 14.35 -22.54
C ARG A 889 -5.40 14.00 -23.99
N ASP A 890 -5.80 14.88 -24.91
CA ASP A 890 -5.75 14.63 -26.35
C ASP A 890 -4.32 14.78 -26.90
N GLU A 891 -3.61 15.86 -26.52
CA GLU A 891 -2.18 16.05 -26.83
C GLU A 891 -1.33 14.85 -26.34
N ALA A 892 -1.65 14.30 -25.16
CA ALA A 892 -0.96 13.14 -24.61
C ALA A 892 -1.25 11.82 -25.35
N ALA A 893 -2.36 11.72 -26.09
CA ALA A 893 -2.70 10.57 -26.91
C ALA A 893 -1.88 10.56 -28.22
N GLU A 894 -1.66 11.72 -28.84
CA GLU A 894 -0.79 11.84 -30.03
C GLU A 894 0.67 11.46 -29.71
N ASP A 895 1.24 12.04 -28.65
CA ASP A 895 2.67 11.90 -28.31
C ASP A 895 3.05 10.43 -27.95
N TYR A 896 2.12 9.65 -27.39
CA TYR A 896 2.32 8.22 -27.11
C TYR A 896 2.50 7.39 -28.39
N ASN A 897 1.74 7.70 -29.45
CA ASN A 897 1.79 6.94 -30.70
C ASN A 897 3.17 7.07 -31.37
N LEU A 898 3.71 8.28 -31.43
CA LEU A 898 5.02 8.60 -32.01
C LEU A 898 6.17 7.77 -31.41
N ALA A 899 6.15 7.55 -30.09
CA ALA A 899 7.19 6.82 -29.37
C ALA A 899 7.25 5.31 -29.69
N SER A 900 6.22 4.76 -30.35
CA SER A 900 6.07 3.31 -30.59
C SER A 900 6.62 2.83 -31.95
N GLY A 901 6.96 3.75 -32.85
CA GLY A 901 7.29 3.42 -34.26
C GLY A 901 6.07 3.03 -35.11
N LEU A 902 4.85 3.22 -34.59
CA LEU A 902 3.60 3.19 -35.35
C LEU A 902 3.32 4.61 -35.85
N THR A 903 3.17 4.76 -37.17
CA THR A 903 2.62 5.99 -37.76
C THR A 903 1.09 5.94 -37.71
N ASP A 904 0.48 7.05 -37.30
CA ASP A 904 -0.94 7.37 -37.40
C ASP A 904 -1.90 6.44 -36.61
N GLY A 905 -2.20 6.80 -35.35
CA GLY A 905 -3.46 6.45 -34.65
C GLY A 905 -3.84 4.97 -34.48
N ILE A 906 -2.88 4.04 -34.46
CA ILE A 906 -3.17 2.59 -34.45
C ILE A 906 -3.53 2.09 -33.05
N GLU A 907 -4.83 2.08 -32.73
CA GLU A 907 -5.37 1.53 -31.49
C GLU A 907 -5.23 0.01 -31.33
N ALA A 908 -5.40 -0.48 -30.10
CA ALA A 908 -5.48 -1.91 -29.79
C ALA A 908 -6.77 -2.58 -30.33
N ALA A 909 -7.82 -1.80 -30.61
CA ALA A 909 -9.06 -2.26 -31.25
C ALA A 909 -8.97 -2.38 -32.79
N ASP A 910 -7.93 -1.79 -33.39
CA ASP A 910 -7.82 -1.62 -34.84
C ASP A 910 -7.63 -2.96 -35.60
N SER A 911 -8.01 -2.97 -36.88
CA SER A 911 -8.07 -4.18 -37.68
C SER A 911 -6.69 -4.83 -37.84
N VAL A 912 -6.66 -6.17 -37.80
CA VAL A 912 -5.46 -6.98 -38.04
C VAL A 912 -4.78 -6.61 -39.37
N PHE A 913 -5.53 -6.13 -40.37
CA PHE A 913 -4.98 -5.68 -41.65
C PHE A 913 -4.30 -4.31 -41.56
N THR A 914 -4.85 -3.36 -40.79
CA THR A 914 -4.23 -2.05 -40.51
C THR A 914 -2.88 -2.25 -39.82
N ILE A 915 -2.89 -2.97 -38.70
CA ILE A 915 -1.70 -3.29 -37.89
C ILE A 915 -0.63 -4.04 -38.73
N THR A 916 -1.04 -4.98 -39.58
CA THR A 916 -0.12 -5.72 -40.46
C THR A 916 0.50 -4.80 -41.53
N ARG A 917 -0.28 -3.89 -42.11
CA ARG A 917 0.17 -2.94 -43.14
C ARG A 917 1.23 -1.99 -42.60
N ALA A 918 1.05 -1.49 -41.37
CA ALA A 918 2.03 -0.62 -40.69
C ALA A 918 3.35 -1.34 -40.38
N ARG A 919 3.30 -2.60 -39.92
CA ARG A 919 4.50 -3.35 -39.47
C ARG A 919 5.32 -3.98 -40.61
N LEU A 920 4.71 -4.27 -41.76
CA LEU A 920 5.38 -5.02 -42.84
C LEU A 920 6.64 -4.35 -43.43
N PRO A 921 6.72 -3.02 -43.65
CA PRO A 921 7.93 -2.37 -44.18
C PRO A 921 9.16 -2.59 -43.30
N TRP A 922 9.03 -2.42 -41.99
CA TRP A 922 10.11 -2.59 -41.02
C TRP A 922 10.62 -4.04 -40.96
N LEU A 923 9.72 -5.02 -41.01
CA LEU A 923 10.09 -6.45 -41.04
C LEU A 923 10.92 -6.81 -42.29
N LEU A 924 10.64 -6.18 -43.44
CA LEU A 924 11.41 -6.39 -44.67
C LEU A 924 12.82 -5.78 -44.60
N ILE A 925 12.96 -4.61 -43.96
CA ILE A 925 14.26 -3.95 -43.74
C ILE A 925 15.14 -4.83 -42.81
N GLY A 926 14.59 -5.28 -41.68
CA GLY A 926 15.28 -6.15 -40.74
C GLY A 926 15.74 -7.49 -41.37
N LEU A 927 14.87 -8.10 -42.19
CA LEU A 927 15.20 -9.32 -42.94
C LEU A 927 16.39 -9.11 -43.90
N PHE A 928 16.44 -7.99 -44.62
CA PHE A 928 17.55 -7.70 -45.54
C PHE A 928 18.87 -7.46 -44.78
N GLY A 929 18.82 -6.77 -43.63
CA GLY A 929 19.96 -6.62 -42.72
C GLY A 929 20.51 -7.95 -42.22
N GLY A 930 19.62 -8.87 -41.81
CA GLY A 930 19.99 -10.23 -41.38
C GLY A 930 20.68 -11.05 -42.47
N LEU A 931 20.20 -10.96 -43.72
CA LEU A 931 20.82 -11.64 -44.87
C LEU A 931 22.22 -11.08 -45.20
N LEU A 932 22.41 -9.76 -45.07
CA LEU A 932 23.74 -9.15 -45.22
C LEU A 932 24.71 -9.60 -44.12
N ALA A 933 24.26 -9.64 -42.86
CA ALA A 933 25.06 -10.13 -41.74
C ALA A 933 25.50 -11.59 -41.94
N ALA A 934 24.57 -12.47 -42.35
CA ALA A 934 24.88 -13.86 -42.69
C ALA A 934 25.91 -13.98 -43.83
N SER A 935 25.81 -13.14 -44.86
CA SER A 935 26.78 -13.08 -45.97
C SER A 935 28.18 -12.63 -45.53
N VAL A 936 28.29 -11.76 -44.53
CA VAL A 936 29.58 -11.36 -43.95
C VAL A 936 30.17 -12.49 -43.10
N ILE A 937 29.38 -13.12 -42.24
CA ILE A 937 29.81 -14.25 -41.38
C ILE A 937 30.34 -15.42 -42.23
N GLY A 938 29.64 -15.77 -43.31
CA GLY A 938 30.03 -16.86 -44.21
C GLY A 938 31.41 -16.71 -44.87
N ARG A 939 31.98 -15.48 -44.94
CA ARG A 939 33.34 -15.26 -45.47
C ARG A 939 34.44 -15.79 -44.53
N TYR A 940 34.12 -16.04 -43.27
CA TYR A 940 35.03 -16.51 -42.24
C TYR A 940 34.78 -18.00 -41.87
N GLU A 941 34.05 -18.74 -42.71
CA GLU A 941 33.77 -20.18 -42.50
C GLU A 941 35.06 -20.99 -42.23
N GLY A 942 36.16 -20.68 -42.93
CA GLY A 942 37.45 -21.34 -42.71
C GLY A 942 38.06 -21.09 -41.33
N ASP A 943 37.91 -19.88 -40.78
CA ASP A 943 38.40 -19.55 -39.43
C ASP A 943 37.47 -20.13 -38.35
N LEU A 944 36.16 -20.09 -38.58
CA LEU A 944 35.15 -20.75 -37.75
C LEU A 944 35.32 -22.27 -37.72
N ALA A 945 35.83 -22.90 -38.79
CA ALA A 945 36.16 -24.32 -38.79
C ALA A 945 37.39 -24.66 -37.92
N VAL A 946 38.30 -23.70 -37.70
CA VAL A 946 39.47 -23.86 -36.81
C VAL A 946 39.09 -23.62 -35.33
N LEU A 947 38.19 -22.68 -35.06
CA LEU A 947 37.66 -22.38 -33.71
C LEU A 947 36.11 -22.32 -33.71
N PRO A 948 35.41 -23.47 -33.80
CA PRO A 948 33.94 -23.52 -33.88
C PRO A 948 33.23 -22.85 -32.70
N GLN A 949 33.90 -22.74 -31.55
CA GLN A 949 33.40 -22.08 -30.36
C GLN A 949 33.06 -20.60 -30.58
N MET A 950 33.68 -19.93 -31.56
CA MET A 950 33.36 -18.54 -31.91
C MET A 950 31.91 -18.37 -32.39
N ALA A 951 31.36 -19.37 -33.10
CA ALA A 951 30.02 -19.29 -33.67
C ALA A 951 28.92 -19.13 -32.59
N PHE A 952 29.12 -19.69 -31.40
CA PHE A 952 28.17 -19.59 -30.28
C PHE A 952 28.02 -18.17 -29.73
N PHE A 953 29.01 -17.29 -29.94
CA PHE A 953 28.99 -15.91 -29.47
C PHE A 953 28.44 -14.92 -30.50
N ILE A 954 28.27 -15.32 -31.77
CA ILE A 954 27.74 -14.45 -32.83
C ILE A 954 26.31 -13.96 -32.52
N PRO A 955 25.35 -14.81 -32.10
CA PRO A 955 23.99 -14.34 -31.76
C PRO A 955 23.98 -13.34 -30.59
N LEU A 956 24.85 -13.56 -29.59
CA LEU A 956 24.99 -12.68 -28.43
C LEU A 956 25.52 -11.29 -28.83
N ILE A 957 26.58 -11.25 -29.63
CA ILE A 957 27.14 -9.98 -30.12
C ILE A 957 26.12 -9.24 -31.00
N ALA A 958 25.38 -9.95 -31.87
CA ALA A 958 24.36 -9.37 -32.72
C ALA A 958 23.18 -8.79 -31.91
N ALA A 959 22.65 -9.54 -30.94
CA ALA A 959 21.55 -9.09 -30.08
C ALA A 959 21.94 -7.86 -29.24
N MET A 960 23.14 -7.85 -28.67
CA MET A 960 23.64 -6.69 -27.91
C MET A 960 23.84 -5.45 -28.80
N GLY A 961 24.23 -5.63 -30.07
CA GLY A 961 24.28 -4.53 -31.04
C GLY A 961 22.89 -3.97 -31.36
N GLY A 962 21.90 -4.84 -31.60
CA GLY A 962 20.51 -4.41 -31.87
C GLY A 962 19.90 -3.66 -30.69
N ASN A 963 19.95 -4.24 -29.49
CA ASN A 963 19.34 -3.67 -28.28
C ASN A 963 19.92 -2.29 -27.93
N VAL A 964 21.25 -2.13 -28.02
CA VAL A 964 21.90 -0.84 -27.75
C VAL A 964 21.56 0.18 -28.83
N GLY A 965 21.50 -0.22 -30.11
CA GLY A 965 21.11 0.67 -31.21
C GLY A 965 19.73 1.32 -30.99
N VAL A 966 18.71 0.49 -30.72
CA VAL A 966 17.32 0.92 -30.48
C VAL A 966 17.19 1.78 -29.22
N GLN A 967 17.92 1.46 -28.15
CA GLN A 967 17.92 2.28 -26.94
C GLN A 967 18.53 3.67 -27.18
N SER A 968 19.68 3.74 -27.86
CA SER A 968 20.37 5.01 -28.16
C SER A 968 19.69 5.87 -29.23
N SER A 969 18.74 5.32 -30.02
CA SER A 969 17.86 6.08 -30.90
C SER A 969 16.58 6.54 -30.19
N ALA A 970 15.87 5.66 -29.47
CA ALA A 970 14.64 6.00 -28.76
C ALA A 970 14.82 7.16 -27.75
N ILE A 971 15.91 7.15 -26.98
CA ILE A 971 16.27 8.24 -26.04
C ILE A 971 16.46 9.59 -26.76
N ILE A 972 16.88 9.57 -28.03
CA ILE A 972 17.06 10.77 -28.84
C ILE A 972 15.75 11.21 -29.48
N VAL A 973 14.90 10.29 -29.94
CA VAL A 973 13.57 10.63 -30.49
C VAL A 973 12.70 11.28 -29.41
N GLN A 974 12.57 10.64 -28.24
CA GLN A 974 11.82 11.17 -27.09
C GLN A 974 12.32 12.57 -26.67
N GLY A 975 13.64 12.78 -26.68
CA GLY A 975 14.24 14.07 -26.33
C GLY A 975 14.10 15.16 -27.40
N LEU A 976 13.79 14.79 -28.66
CA LEU A 976 13.49 15.72 -29.74
C LEU A 976 12.02 16.16 -29.67
N ALA A 977 11.09 15.22 -29.50
CA ALA A 977 9.66 15.49 -29.30
C ALA A 977 9.45 16.44 -28.11
N THR A 978 9.80 16.01 -26.89
CA THR A 978 9.67 16.79 -25.64
C THR A 978 10.50 18.08 -25.57
N HIS A 979 11.25 18.44 -26.62
CA HIS A 979 12.15 19.61 -26.72
C HIS A 979 13.23 19.72 -25.62
N THR A 980 13.35 18.73 -24.74
CA THR A 980 14.28 18.70 -23.58
C THR A 980 15.77 18.64 -23.96
N LEU A 981 16.09 18.34 -25.22
CA LEU A 981 17.47 18.10 -25.67
C LEU A 981 18.34 19.37 -25.77
N MET A 982 18.94 19.75 -24.64
CA MET A 982 19.98 20.78 -24.59
C MET A 982 21.33 20.33 -25.18
N GLY A 983 22.06 21.27 -25.78
CA GLY A 983 23.44 21.08 -26.26
C GLY A 983 23.59 20.44 -27.65
N SER A 984 24.79 20.57 -28.24
CA SER A 984 25.08 20.20 -29.63
C SER A 984 25.09 18.69 -29.93
N THR A 985 24.91 18.32 -31.21
CA THR A 985 25.09 16.96 -31.75
C THR A 985 26.42 16.32 -31.32
N PHE A 986 27.53 17.07 -31.38
CA PHE A 986 28.85 16.56 -31.02
C PHE A 986 28.97 16.26 -29.52
N THR A 987 28.40 17.11 -28.66
CA THR A 987 28.34 16.85 -27.21
C THR A 987 27.42 15.66 -26.85
N ARG A 988 26.36 15.40 -27.62
CA ARG A 988 25.51 14.21 -27.46
C ARG A 988 26.28 12.93 -27.82
N LEU A 989 26.95 12.90 -28.97
CA LEU A 989 27.78 11.76 -29.39
C LEU A 989 28.94 11.47 -28.42
N LEU A 990 29.54 12.51 -27.80
CA LEU A 990 30.55 12.31 -26.75
C LEU A 990 29.98 11.77 -25.44
N LYS A 991 28.77 12.19 -25.03
CA LYS A 991 28.06 11.63 -23.87
C LYS A 991 27.78 10.15 -24.11
N GLU A 992 27.25 9.81 -25.28
CA GLU A 992 26.87 8.45 -25.64
C GLU A 992 28.09 7.52 -25.78
N LEU A 993 29.19 7.99 -26.38
CA LEU A 993 30.46 7.26 -26.39
C LEU A 993 30.95 6.94 -24.96
N GLY A 994 30.73 7.83 -24.00
CA GLY A 994 31.04 7.59 -22.59
C GLY A 994 30.17 6.47 -21.98
N VAL A 995 28.86 6.53 -22.19
CA VAL A 995 27.90 5.50 -21.72
C VAL A 995 28.22 4.14 -22.33
N ALA A 996 28.37 4.08 -23.66
CA ALA A 996 28.65 2.85 -24.40
C ALA A 996 30.00 2.22 -24.01
N LEU A 997 31.03 3.03 -23.72
CA LEU A 997 32.33 2.52 -23.27
C LEU A 997 32.30 1.99 -21.83
N ILE A 998 31.55 2.63 -20.91
CA ILE A 998 31.34 2.11 -19.55
C ILE A 998 30.60 0.77 -19.61
N ASN A 999 29.44 0.74 -20.27
CA ASN A 999 28.61 -0.47 -20.37
C ASN A 999 29.36 -1.60 -21.09
N GLY A 1000 30.04 -1.28 -22.20
CA GLY A 1000 30.84 -2.23 -22.97
C GLY A 1000 32.00 -2.82 -22.17
N VAL A 1001 32.68 -2.05 -21.31
CA VAL A 1001 33.76 -2.56 -20.45
C VAL A 1001 33.24 -3.50 -19.36
N ILE A 1002 32.09 -3.19 -18.75
CA ILE A 1002 31.43 -4.05 -17.75
C ILE A 1002 31.04 -5.40 -18.41
N LEU A 1003 30.40 -5.34 -19.57
CA LEU A 1003 29.97 -6.53 -20.32
C LEU A 1003 31.16 -7.34 -20.85
N ALA A 1004 32.22 -6.68 -21.31
CA ALA A 1004 33.48 -7.34 -21.69
C ALA A 1004 34.11 -8.11 -20.52
N ALA A 1005 34.13 -7.53 -19.31
CA ALA A 1005 34.66 -8.20 -18.12
C ALA A 1005 33.81 -9.41 -17.72
N LEU A 1006 32.47 -9.30 -17.79
CA LEU A 1006 31.55 -10.42 -17.54
C LEU A 1006 31.76 -11.57 -18.53
N ILE A 1007 31.98 -11.27 -19.82
CA ILE A 1007 32.26 -12.27 -20.85
C ILE A 1007 33.61 -12.95 -20.67
N ILE A 1008 34.65 -12.24 -20.20
CA ILE A 1008 35.92 -12.86 -19.83
C ILE A 1008 35.72 -13.85 -18.66
N GLY A 1009 34.99 -13.45 -17.62
CA GLY A 1009 34.66 -14.30 -16.48
C GLY A 1009 33.85 -15.55 -16.85
N ALA A 1010 32.73 -15.34 -17.57
CA ALA A 1010 31.88 -16.43 -18.05
C ALA A 1010 32.63 -17.38 -19.02
N GLY A 1011 33.46 -16.83 -19.90
CA GLY A 1011 34.27 -17.62 -20.82
C GLY A 1011 35.24 -18.54 -20.09
N LEU A 1012 35.96 -18.03 -19.09
CA LEU A 1012 36.86 -18.83 -18.24
C LEU A 1012 36.10 -19.87 -17.41
N PHE A 1013 34.94 -19.53 -16.85
CA PHE A 1013 34.10 -20.45 -16.08
C PHE A 1013 33.60 -21.64 -16.93
N LEU A 1014 33.23 -21.38 -18.19
CA LEU A 1014 32.82 -22.39 -19.17
C LEU A 1014 34.00 -23.19 -19.77
N GLY A 1015 35.22 -22.98 -19.29
CA GLY A 1015 36.42 -23.69 -19.74
C GLY A 1015 36.96 -23.26 -21.10
N TYR A 1016 36.49 -22.13 -21.66
CA TYR A 1016 37.06 -21.57 -22.87
C TYR A 1016 38.45 -20.96 -22.62
N SER A 1017 39.28 -20.92 -23.66
CA SER A 1017 40.62 -20.36 -23.54
C SER A 1017 40.56 -18.84 -23.31
N MET A 1018 41.49 -18.32 -22.49
CA MET A 1018 41.61 -16.88 -22.21
C MET A 1018 41.71 -16.03 -23.49
N ALA A 1019 42.34 -16.57 -24.54
CA ALA A 1019 42.42 -15.93 -25.85
C ALA A 1019 41.04 -15.79 -26.51
N LEU A 1020 40.22 -16.84 -26.53
CA LEU A 1020 38.86 -16.80 -27.07
C LEU A 1020 37.97 -15.83 -26.27
N SER A 1021 37.98 -15.94 -24.94
CA SER A 1021 37.16 -15.08 -24.05
C SER A 1021 37.51 -13.60 -24.22
N LEU A 1022 38.80 -13.26 -24.37
CA LEU A 1022 39.26 -11.90 -24.65
C LEU A 1022 38.86 -11.42 -26.06
N THR A 1023 38.94 -12.29 -27.08
CA THR A 1023 38.50 -11.94 -28.45
C THR A 1023 37.01 -11.60 -28.49
N VAL A 1024 36.15 -12.40 -27.85
CA VAL A 1024 34.71 -12.15 -27.78
C VAL A 1024 34.43 -10.84 -27.02
N ALA A 1025 35.12 -10.61 -25.91
CA ALA A 1025 34.94 -9.40 -25.09
C ALA A 1025 35.32 -8.11 -25.86
N VAL A 1026 36.41 -8.12 -26.64
CA VAL A 1026 36.81 -6.99 -27.50
C VAL A 1026 35.82 -6.78 -28.64
N ALA A 1027 35.30 -7.85 -29.25
CA ALA A 1027 34.28 -7.77 -30.29
C ALA A 1027 32.96 -7.17 -29.75
N LEU A 1028 32.51 -7.61 -28.57
CA LEU A 1028 31.31 -7.10 -27.91
C LEU A 1028 31.42 -5.61 -27.57
N LEU A 1029 32.53 -5.18 -26.95
CA LEU A 1029 32.82 -3.77 -26.66
C LEU A 1029 32.79 -2.92 -27.95
N SER A 1030 33.37 -3.43 -29.04
CA SER A 1030 33.42 -2.72 -30.33
C SER A 1030 32.02 -2.55 -30.94
N VAL A 1031 31.16 -3.58 -30.86
CA VAL A 1031 29.79 -3.54 -31.38
C VAL A 1031 28.88 -2.65 -30.54
N ILE A 1032 29.00 -2.65 -29.22
CA ILE A 1032 28.24 -1.76 -28.32
C ILE A 1032 28.56 -0.29 -28.63
N ILE A 1033 29.83 0.06 -28.79
CA ILE A 1033 30.25 1.44 -29.14
C ILE A 1033 29.74 1.84 -30.53
N ALA A 1034 29.82 0.94 -31.52
CA ALA A 1034 29.32 1.23 -32.86
C ALA A 1034 27.79 1.39 -32.90
N ALA A 1035 27.05 0.53 -32.20
CA ALA A 1035 25.59 0.57 -32.12
C ALA A 1035 25.09 1.86 -31.49
N ALA A 1036 25.62 2.24 -30.33
CA ALA A 1036 25.18 3.44 -29.60
C ALA A 1036 25.45 4.73 -30.41
N LEU A 1037 26.63 4.82 -31.03
CA LEU A 1037 26.98 5.95 -31.89
C LEU A 1037 26.07 6.05 -33.13
N ILE A 1038 25.67 4.93 -33.72
CA ILE A 1038 24.73 4.92 -34.86
C ILE A 1038 23.32 5.31 -34.38
N GLY A 1039 22.82 4.68 -33.32
CA GLY A 1039 21.51 4.95 -32.73
C GLY A 1039 21.33 6.43 -32.36
N THR A 1040 22.34 7.06 -31.76
CA THR A 1040 22.29 8.52 -31.49
C THR A 1040 22.53 9.39 -32.73
N PHE A 1041 23.29 8.94 -33.73
CA PHE A 1041 23.59 9.76 -34.91
C PHE A 1041 22.42 9.87 -35.90
N VAL A 1042 21.74 8.77 -36.20
CA VAL A 1042 20.73 8.74 -37.28
C VAL A 1042 19.51 9.64 -37.01
N PRO A 1043 18.84 9.61 -35.84
CA PRO A 1043 17.69 10.48 -35.57
C PRO A 1043 18.08 11.96 -35.57
N LEU A 1044 19.27 12.30 -35.02
CA LEU A 1044 19.81 13.65 -35.08
C LEU A 1044 20.09 14.11 -36.53
N VAL A 1045 20.36 13.19 -37.47
CA VAL A 1045 20.49 13.54 -38.90
C VAL A 1045 19.13 13.73 -39.55
N LEU A 1046 18.15 12.85 -39.30
CA LEU A 1046 16.79 12.98 -39.86
C LEU A 1046 16.15 14.32 -39.46
N ASN A 1047 16.22 14.66 -38.17
CA ASN A 1047 15.71 15.93 -37.64
C ASN A 1047 16.34 17.15 -38.34
N ASN A 1048 17.63 17.10 -38.70
CA ASN A 1048 18.32 18.21 -39.39
C ASN A 1048 17.94 18.33 -40.88
N TYR A 1049 17.15 17.40 -41.42
CA TYR A 1049 16.59 17.43 -42.77
C TYR A 1049 15.06 17.63 -42.79
N ASN A 1050 14.43 17.93 -41.63
CA ASN A 1050 12.98 17.93 -41.44
C ASN A 1050 12.32 16.60 -41.89
N ILE A 1051 12.98 15.48 -41.59
CA ILE A 1051 12.43 14.14 -41.70
C ILE A 1051 12.18 13.65 -40.27
N ASP A 1052 11.03 12.99 -40.07
CA ASP A 1052 10.63 12.41 -38.78
C ASP A 1052 11.78 11.60 -38.13
N PRO A 1053 12.25 11.98 -36.93
CA PRO A 1053 13.28 11.25 -36.20
C PRO A 1053 12.89 9.83 -35.81
N ALA A 1054 11.59 9.50 -35.67
CA ALA A 1054 11.12 8.16 -35.33
C ALA A 1054 11.44 7.12 -36.43
N LEU A 1055 11.69 7.56 -37.66
CA LEU A 1055 12.18 6.70 -38.75
C LEU A 1055 13.64 6.21 -38.56
N ALA A 1056 14.27 6.50 -37.42
CA ALA A 1056 15.63 6.09 -37.08
C ALA A 1056 15.75 5.05 -35.94
N THR A 1057 14.65 4.62 -35.34
CA THR A 1057 14.61 3.51 -34.36
C THR A 1057 14.53 2.14 -35.03
#